data_AF-A0A2Z6RJU3-F1
#
_entry.id   AF-A0A2Z6RJU3-F1
#
_cell.length_a   1.000
_cell.length_b   1.000
_cell.length_c   1.000
_cell.angle_alpha   90.00
_cell.angle_beta   90.00
_cell.angle_gamma   90.00
#
_symmetry.space_group_name_H-M   'P 1'
#
loop_
_entity.id
_entity.type
_entity.pdbx_description
1 polymer ?
#
loop_
_entity_poly.entity_id
_entity_poly.type
_entity_poly.pdbx_seq_one_letter_code
_entity_poly.pdbx_strand_id
1 'polypeptide(L)'
;MRVREDVNGKCETFKKAVWRKEYLYVKTVEYLTSVKTEHLMAGSVIYQGLEENPWISKDELRGVVEKAVNLIKNSHGIDFERSGKLIQIIPQFDIAFDCISNLQDVGVIKTNKEKPLTSEQIKHNINKLKGKLAAGTSKLCQELVVILNGLTISELTWKIPLASQVISDDSLLVAQLSKKQKKKFMKPVEEMVPPTIPQGVTEECVKFVTNFMPRSIPRLQEGLTHDGNWKECGNKLNEVALKILDTLKIVSAIRATLFDNPFGEHAFITTFERQSIASSDRRGDGRTGRWPDIMLVSKESDKLYELMYIECSRIFCNKQKEDDDNVKLWRETNDGMYWVQKSRKPEKGQFGIIGVQVAGQKLCLNILIRDKVEVHRYYKLRESMIPIRYTYEPSVLAEFIKTLLVLRNILIVNMSILRSTPLRRSSRILEDSSTLPMVTMTGILTPSFHVYYSKQLNQLPHSIKIDVWRRLTSRKHPLSIEQASSIHPEVEDLLNKAVGNYIKQKERQKMKPITSDCETSLRQENEELCISKQVLEKKIEELLELQEQYKSREVAMTRSLEESGEKVTQLSDSVAFFKSIIPDTKKAIASAEKSIDLLENKCQHLEDIISAKDRKIIALVDQILKHSDATIEPKTYSSNSERKLWAKRRSESEYDLEVQKKYTFRDLAGK
;
A
#
# COMPACT_ATOMS: atom_id res chain seq x y z
N MET A 1 -21.57 33.90 -46.88
CA MET A 1 -20.41 32.99 -47.08
C MET A 1 -19.68 32.92 -45.75
N ARG A 2 -19.94 31.90 -44.91
CA ARG A 2 -19.35 30.55 -44.89
C ARG A 2 -17.87 30.51 -44.48
N VAL A 3 -17.66 29.97 -43.26
CA VAL A 3 -16.66 28.91 -42.91
C VAL A 3 -15.20 29.45 -42.83
N ARG A 4 -14.45 29.43 -41.71
CA ARG A 4 -14.25 28.36 -40.70
C ARG A 4 -13.51 28.91 -39.45
N GLU A 5 -14.13 28.76 -38.27
CA GLU A 5 -13.44 28.35 -37.04
C GLU A 5 -12.82 26.94 -37.24
N ASP A 6 -11.91 26.54 -36.35
CA ASP A 6 -11.60 25.14 -35.96
C ASP A 6 -10.11 24.74 -36.07
N VAL A 7 -9.20 25.36 -35.28
CA VAL A 7 -7.82 24.83 -35.08
C VAL A 7 -7.33 24.89 -33.63
N ASN A 8 -7.73 25.86 -32.80
CA ASN A 8 -7.14 25.99 -31.46
C ASN A 8 -7.69 25.04 -30.37
N GLY A 9 -8.94 24.57 -30.48
CA GLY A 9 -9.52 23.63 -29.50
C GLY A 9 -9.03 22.18 -29.62
N LYS A 10 -8.50 21.78 -30.79
CA LYS A 10 -7.90 20.45 -30.99
C LYS A 10 -6.48 20.37 -30.44
N CYS A 11 -5.78 21.49 -30.30
CA CYS A 11 -4.37 21.56 -29.94
C CYS A 11 -4.10 21.19 -28.47
N GLU A 12 -5.05 21.40 -27.55
CA GLU A 12 -4.84 21.17 -26.12
C GLU A 12 -5.15 19.72 -25.68
N THR A 13 -6.12 19.08 -26.33
CA THR A 13 -6.38 17.64 -26.24
C THR A 13 -5.24 16.85 -26.91
N PHE A 14 -4.70 17.37 -28.03
CA PHE A 14 -3.47 16.86 -28.63
C PHE A 14 -2.30 17.02 -27.68
N LYS A 15 -2.11 18.19 -27.04
CA LYS A 15 -1.05 18.40 -26.04
C LYS A 15 -1.17 17.43 -24.85
N LYS A 16 -2.35 17.18 -24.27
CA LYS A 16 -2.51 16.21 -23.16
C LYS A 16 -2.29 14.75 -23.59
N ALA A 17 -2.66 14.36 -24.81
CA ALA A 17 -2.38 13.03 -25.36
C ALA A 17 -0.90 12.85 -25.74
N VAL A 18 -0.28 13.90 -26.27
CA VAL A 18 1.16 14.00 -26.59
C VAL A 18 1.99 13.91 -25.31
N TRP A 19 1.62 14.62 -24.24
CA TRP A 19 2.31 14.57 -22.95
C TRP A 19 2.24 13.19 -22.27
N ARG A 20 1.15 12.43 -22.44
CA ARG A 20 1.07 11.04 -21.91
C ARG A 20 1.98 10.07 -22.65
N LYS A 21 2.08 10.21 -23.98
CA LYS A 21 2.95 9.36 -24.81
C LYS A 21 4.42 9.73 -24.64
N GLU A 22 4.74 11.02 -24.56
CA GLU A 22 6.10 11.51 -24.29
C GLU A 22 6.57 11.14 -22.87
N TYR A 23 5.72 11.26 -21.85
CA TYR A 23 6.05 10.83 -20.49
C TYR A 23 6.32 9.32 -20.41
N LEU A 24 5.41 8.50 -20.97
CA LEU A 24 5.59 7.05 -20.96
C LEU A 24 6.84 6.66 -21.75
N TYR A 25 7.14 7.35 -22.84
CA TYR A 25 8.37 7.19 -23.60
C TYR A 25 9.61 7.51 -22.76
N VAL A 26 9.65 8.65 -22.08
CA VAL A 26 10.77 9.03 -21.20
C VAL A 26 10.97 7.99 -20.08
N LYS A 27 9.89 7.56 -19.43
CA LYS A 27 9.94 6.50 -18.40
C LYS A 27 10.45 5.17 -18.93
N THR A 28 10.00 4.80 -20.14
CA THR A 28 10.46 3.58 -20.80
C THR A 28 11.94 3.68 -21.11
N VAL A 29 12.43 4.83 -21.59
CA VAL A 29 13.86 5.07 -21.84
C VAL A 29 14.67 5.02 -20.54
N GLU A 30 14.22 5.69 -19.48
CA GLU A 30 14.85 5.64 -18.15
C GLU A 30 14.95 4.21 -17.61
N TYR A 31 13.86 3.44 -17.71
CA TYR A 31 13.82 2.05 -17.27
C TYR A 31 14.78 1.18 -18.08
N LEU A 32 14.71 1.25 -19.41
CA LEU A 32 15.59 0.51 -20.32
C LEU A 32 17.07 0.89 -20.17
N THR A 33 17.39 2.06 -19.60
CA THR A 33 18.76 2.49 -19.34
C THR A 33 19.25 2.08 -17.95
N SER A 34 18.38 2.14 -16.93
CA SER A 34 18.75 1.94 -15.52
C SER A 34 18.60 0.51 -15.01
N VAL A 35 17.73 -0.30 -15.62
CA VAL A 35 17.49 -1.69 -15.16
C VAL A 35 18.75 -2.54 -15.35
N LYS A 36 19.03 -3.45 -14.42
CA LYS A 36 20.13 -4.41 -14.60
C LYS A 36 19.89 -5.29 -15.83
N THR A 37 20.97 -5.61 -16.57
CA THR A 37 20.89 -6.39 -17.81
C THR A 37 20.21 -7.75 -17.58
N GLU A 38 20.39 -8.40 -16.43
CA GLU A 38 19.72 -9.65 -16.05
C GLU A 38 18.18 -9.58 -16.03
N HIS A 39 17.60 -8.42 -15.69
CA HIS A 39 16.16 -8.21 -15.60
C HIS A 39 15.55 -7.57 -16.85
N LEU A 40 16.36 -7.24 -17.85
CA LEU A 40 15.93 -6.58 -19.07
C LEU A 40 15.23 -7.58 -20.02
N MET A 41 13.90 -7.63 -19.96
CA MET A 41 13.07 -8.51 -20.81
C MET A 41 11.71 -7.88 -21.15
N ALA A 42 11.05 -8.36 -22.21
CA ALA A 42 9.77 -7.83 -22.69
C ALA A 42 8.71 -7.75 -21.59
N GLY A 43 8.55 -8.80 -20.79
CA GLY A 43 7.58 -8.84 -19.69
C GLY A 43 7.82 -7.74 -18.65
N SER A 44 9.07 -7.44 -18.32
CA SER A 44 9.42 -6.39 -17.35
C SER A 44 9.11 -4.98 -17.86
N VAL A 45 9.36 -4.73 -19.15
CA VAL A 45 9.10 -3.44 -19.81
C VAL A 45 7.61 -3.20 -19.96
N ILE A 46 6.86 -4.25 -20.32
CA ILE A 46 5.42 -4.22 -20.44
C ILE A 46 4.76 -4.04 -19.07
N TYR A 47 5.23 -4.76 -18.05
CA TYR A 47 4.75 -4.58 -16.68
C TYR A 47 4.92 -3.13 -16.24
N GLN A 48 6.11 -2.55 -16.42
CA GLN A 48 6.35 -1.14 -16.13
C GLN A 48 5.43 -0.21 -16.93
N GLY A 49 5.25 -0.47 -18.23
CA GLY A 49 4.38 0.33 -19.08
C GLY A 49 2.90 0.29 -18.66
N LEU A 50 2.41 -0.88 -18.26
CA LEU A 50 1.06 -1.09 -17.73
C LEU A 50 0.90 -0.58 -16.28
N GLU A 51 1.97 -0.54 -15.49
CA GLU A 51 1.97 0.09 -14.17
C GLU A 51 1.82 1.61 -14.29
N GLU A 52 2.57 2.24 -15.21
CA GLU A 52 2.51 3.68 -15.48
C GLU A 52 1.21 4.10 -16.19
N ASN A 53 0.68 3.27 -17.09
CA ASN A 53 -0.60 3.50 -17.75
C ASN A 53 -1.40 2.19 -17.94
N PRO A 54 -2.26 1.81 -16.97
CA PRO A 54 -3.03 0.56 -17.03
C PRO A 54 -4.05 0.46 -18.17
N TRP A 55 -4.32 1.57 -18.87
CA TRP A 55 -5.34 1.67 -19.92
C TRP A 55 -4.74 1.91 -21.31
N ILE A 56 -3.43 1.85 -21.46
CA ILE A 56 -2.78 1.97 -22.76
C ILE A 56 -3.18 0.79 -23.65
N SER A 57 -3.44 1.04 -24.94
CA SER A 57 -3.67 -0.05 -25.88
C SER A 57 -2.37 -0.79 -26.17
N LYS A 58 -2.48 -2.07 -26.55
CA LYS A 58 -1.34 -2.91 -26.95
C LYS A 58 -0.49 -2.22 -28.02
N ASP A 59 -1.14 -1.67 -29.05
CA ASP A 59 -0.47 -0.99 -30.17
C ASP A 59 0.21 0.32 -29.73
N GLU A 60 -0.43 1.09 -28.85
CA GLU A 60 0.16 2.33 -28.34
C GLU A 60 1.39 2.06 -27.47
N LEU A 61 1.33 1.06 -26.58
CA LEU A 61 2.46 0.68 -25.76
C LEU A 61 3.60 0.13 -26.63
N ARG A 62 3.28 -0.71 -27.61
CA ARG A 62 4.24 -1.24 -28.57
C ARG A 62 4.98 -0.12 -29.28
N GLY A 63 4.26 0.87 -29.80
CA GLY A 63 4.87 2.01 -30.48
C GLY A 63 5.78 2.86 -29.57
N VAL A 64 5.47 2.96 -28.28
CA VAL A 64 6.33 3.65 -27.30
C VAL A 64 7.61 2.85 -27.03
N VAL A 65 7.48 1.54 -26.80
CA VAL A 65 8.60 0.65 -26.52
C VAL A 65 9.53 0.52 -27.72
N GLU A 66 8.99 0.37 -28.93
CA GLU A 66 9.78 0.33 -30.18
C GLU A 66 10.62 1.59 -30.36
N LYS A 67 10.04 2.77 -30.15
CA LYS A 67 10.77 4.03 -30.21
C LYS A 67 11.89 4.09 -29.17
N ALA A 68 11.60 3.69 -27.92
CA ALA A 68 12.56 3.76 -26.82
C ALA A 68 13.74 2.79 -27.04
N VAL A 69 13.44 1.57 -27.50
CA VAL A 69 14.45 0.55 -27.84
C VAL A 69 15.34 1.04 -28.98
N ASN A 70 14.77 1.63 -30.04
CA ASN A 70 15.56 2.14 -31.17
C ASN A 70 16.45 3.33 -30.79
N LEU A 71 15.97 4.24 -29.93
CA LEU A 71 16.80 5.34 -29.42
C LEU A 71 18.04 4.79 -28.70
N ILE A 72 17.84 3.85 -27.78
CA ILE A 72 18.90 3.31 -26.94
C ILE A 72 19.88 2.49 -27.79
N LYS A 73 19.39 1.63 -28.70
CA LYS A 73 20.26 0.87 -29.63
C LYS A 73 21.24 1.74 -30.41
N ASN A 74 20.84 2.96 -30.76
CA ASN A 74 21.65 3.89 -31.53
C ASN A 74 22.62 4.74 -30.67
N SER A 75 22.63 4.56 -29.34
CA SER A 75 23.51 5.29 -28.44
C SER A 75 24.89 4.62 -28.28
N HIS A 76 25.95 5.41 -28.25
CA HIS A 76 27.32 4.92 -28.08
C HIS A 76 27.56 4.46 -26.63
N GLY A 77 28.16 3.28 -26.43
CA GLY A 77 28.59 2.79 -25.10
C GLY A 77 27.72 1.69 -24.46
N ILE A 78 26.81 1.06 -25.20
CA ILE A 78 26.03 -0.08 -24.71
C ILE A 78 26.81 -1.39 -24.87
N ASP A 79 26.89 -2.15 -23.77
CA ASP A 79 27.47 -3.49 -23.77
C ASP A 79 26.69 -4.48 -24.66
N PHE A 80 27.42 -5.42 -25.28
CA PHE A 80 26.91 -6.40 -26.25
C PHE A 80 25.77 -7.24 -25.66
N GLU A 81 25.87 -7.67 -24.40
CA GLU A 81 24.82 -8.46 -23.75
C GLU A 81 23.50 -7.68 -23.64
N ARG A 82 23.60 -6.41 -23.22
CA ARG A 82 22.45 -5.52 -23.10
C ARG A 82 21.82 -5.22 -24.45
N SER A 83 22.64 -4.99 -25.48
CA SER A 83 22.18 -4.81 -26.86
C SER A 83 21.40 -6.02 -27.37
N GLY A 84 21.91 -7.24 -27.12
CA GLY A 84 21.22 -8.49 -27.46
C GLY A 84 19.84 -8.60 -26.82
N LYS A 85 19.71 -8.26 -25.54
CA LYS A 85 18.41 -8.28 -24.84
C LYS A 85 17.44 -7.21 -25.36
N LEU A 86 17.92 -6.00 -25.67
CA LEU A 86 17.11 -4.95 -26.28
C LEU A 86 16.52 -5.37 -27.63
N ILE A 87 17.25 -6.16 -28.42
CA ILE A 87 16.76 -6.70 -29.69
C ILE A 87 15.61 -7.68 -29.49
N GLN A 88 15.63 -8.47 -28.40
CA GLN A 88 14.62 -9.49 -28.12
C GLN A 88 13.30 -8.93 -27.56
N ILE A 89 13.27 -7.69 -27.07
CA ILE A 89 12.06 -7.09 -26.47
C ILE A 89 10.90 -7.02 -27.46
N ILE A 90 11.14 -6.52 -28.68
CA ILE A 90 10.08 -6.31 -29.68
C ILE A 90 9.52 -7.64 -30.22
N PRO A 91 10.34 -8.64 -30.59
CA PRO A 91 9.85 -9.96 -31.00
C PRO A 91 9.01 -10.68 -29.94
N GLN A 92 9.30 -10.47 -28.65
CA GLN A 92 8.57 -11.11 -27.54
C GLN A 92 7.38 -10.27 -27.05
N PHE A 93 7.14 -9.09 -27.61
CA PHE A 93 6.20 -8.11 -27.07
C PHE A 93 4.79 -8.67 -26.94
N ASP A 94 4.26 -9.27 -28.00
CA ASP A 94 2.86 -9.68 -28.06
C ASP A 94 2.56 -10.79 -27.04
N ILE A 95 3.43 -11.80 -26.95
CA ILE A 95 3.30 -12.92 -25.99
C ILE A 95 3.44 -12.40 -24.55
N ALA A 96 4.40 -11.53 -24.30
CA ALA A 96 4.61 -10.95 -22.98
C ALA A 96 3.45 -10.03 -22.57
N PHE A 97 2.86 -9.29 -23.50
CA PHE A 97 1.71 -8.42 -23.26
C PHE A 97 0.48 -9.22 -22.85
N ASP A 98 0.19 -10.29 -23.59
CA ASP A 98 -0.96 -11.13 -23.31
C ASP A 98 -0.75 -11.88 -21.98
N CYS A 99 0.47 -12.36 -21.69
CA CYS A 99 0.80 -12.98 -20.42
C CYS A 99 0.60 -12.03 -19.23
N ILE A 100 1.18 -10.83 -19.28
CA ILE A 100 1.04 -9.85 -18.19
C ILE A 100 -0.42 -9.40 -18.05
N SER A 101 -1.13 -9.13 -19.15
CA SER A 101 -2.53 -8.71 -19.12
C SER A 101 -3.43 -9.79 -18.53
N ASN A 102 -3.25 -11.05 -18.94
CA ASN A 102 -3.98 -12.19 -18.39
C ASN A 102 -3.70 -12.37 -16.90
N LEU A 103 -2.43 -12.28 -16.47
CA LEU A 103 -2.07 -12.33 -15.06
C LEU A 103 -2.69 -11.20 -14.24
N GLN A 104 -2.92 -10.03 -14.83
CA GLN A 104 -3.67 -8.95 -14.19
C GLN A 104 -5.17 -9.25 -14.12
N ASP A 105 -5.75 -9.85 -15.16
CA ASP A 105 -7.18 -10.18 -15.22
C ASP A 105 -7.55 -11.30 -14.24
N VAL A 106 -6.67 -12.30 -14.05
CA VAL A 106 -6.84 -13.34 -13.02
C VAL A 106 -6.43 -12.89 -11.61
N GLY A 107 -6.02 -11.63 -11.44
CA GLY A 107 -5.69 -11.03 -10.15
C GLY A 107 -4.36 -11.46 -9.54
N VAL A 108 -3.50 -12.15 -10.31
CA VAL A 108 -2.14 -12.54 -9.87
C VAL A 108 -1.22 -11.32 -9.83
N ILE A 109 -1.31 -10.46 -10.84
CA ILE A 109 -0.59 -9.18 -10.89
C ILE A 109 -1.52 -8.06 -10.43
N LYS A 110 -1.16 -7.42 -9.32
CA LYS A 110 -1.87 -6.26 -8.77
C LYS A 110 -1.82 -5.10 -9.76
N THR A 111 -2.97 -4.57 -10.16
CA THR A 111 -3.05 -3.35 -10.95
C THR A 111 -4.09 -2.38 -10.43
N ASN A 112 -3.73 -1.09 -10.46
CA ASN A 112 -4.66 0.01 -10.29
C ASN A 112 -5.46 0.22 -11.59
N LYS A 113 -6.23 -0.79 -12.02
CA LYS A 113 -7.18 -0.69 -13.15
C LYS A 113 -8.39 0.17 -12.75
N GLU A 114 -8.16 1.45 -12.46
CA GLU A 114 -9.23 2.40 -12.19
C GLU A 114 -9.63 3.10 -13.48
N LYS A 115 -10.82 2.76 -14.02
CA LYS A 115 -11.30 3.39 -15.24
C LYS A 115 -11.47 4.88 -14.97
N PRO A 116 -10.85 5.76 -15.78
CA PRO A 116 -11.06 7.19 -15.70
C PRO A 116 -12.56 7.52 -15.70
N LEU A 117 -12.97 8.51 -14.89
CA LEU A 117 -14.31 9.07 -15.00
C LEU A 117 -14.52 9.61 -16.41
N THR A 118 -15.66 9.30 -17.02
CA THR A 118 -16.03 9.90 -18.31
C THR A 118 -16.41 11.37 -18.13
N SER A 119 -16.34 12.15 -19.20
CA SER A 119 -16.71 13.57 -19.17
C SER A 119 -18.15 13.77 -18.65
N GLU A 120 -19.07 12.87 -19.03
CA GLU A 120 -20.46 12.87 -18.60
C GLU A 120 -20.59 12.61 -17.10
N GLN A 121 -19.82 11.65 -16.57
CA GLN A 121 -19.79 11.36 -15.13
C GLN A 121 -19.24 12.56 -14.35
N ILE A 122 -18.19 13.20 -14.84
CA ILE A 122 -17.62 14.42 -14.23
C ILE A 122 -18.67 15.53 -14.25
N LYS A 123 -19.32 15.79 -15.39
CA LYS A 123 -20.39 16.79 -15.51
C LYS A 123 -21.55 16.50 -14.55
N HIS A 124 -22.00 15.25 -14.46
CA HIS A 124 -23.03 14.83 -13.51
C HIS A 124 -22.61 15.09 -12.06
N ASN A 125 -21.37 14.72 -11.69
CA ASN A 125 -20.83 14.95 -10.37
C ASN A 125 -20.78 16.44 -10.01
N ILE A 126 -20.31 17.29 -10.92
CA ILE A 126 -20.26 18.74 -10.71
C ILE A 126 -21.66 19.32 -10.53
N ASN A 127 -22.63 18.93 -11.35
CA ASN A 127 -24.01 19.38 -11.20
C ASN A 127 -24.62 18.96 -9.86
N LYS A 128 -24.34 17.73 -9.42
CA LYS A 128 -24.77 17.24 -8.10
C LYS A 128 -24.13 18.02 -6.95
N LEU A 129 -22.85 18.35 -7.06
CA LEU A 129 -22.14 19.19 -6.09
C LEU A 129 -22.75 20.60 -6.02
N LYS A 130 -23.02 21.22 -7.18
CA LYS A 130 -23.69 22.52 -7.26
C LYS A 130 -25.05 22.49 -6.56
N GLY A 131 -25.85 21.45 -6.80
CA GLY A 131 -27.15 21.27 -6.12
C GLY A 131 -27.02 21.20 -4.59
N LYS A 132 -26.05 20.42 -4.07
CA LYS A 132 -25.79 20.34 -2.63
C LYS A 132 -25.39 21.68 -2.02
N LEU A 133 -24.52 22.43 -2.69
CA LEU A 133 -24.05 23.73 -2.21
C LEU A 133 -25.13 24.80 -2.32
N ALA A 134 -25.95 24.78 -3.37
CA ALA A 134 -27.07 25.70 -3.53
C ALA A 134 -28.15 25.51 -2.45
N ALA A 135 -28.32 24.29 -1.93
CA ALA A 135 -29.17 24.02 -0.79
C ALA A 135 -28.64 24.62 0.53
N GLY A 136 -27.35 24.98 0.58
CA GLY A 136 -26.73 25.61 1.74
C GLY A 136 -26.95 27.12 1.78
N THR A 137 -27.52 27.63 2.87
CA THR A 137 -27.78 29.08 3.06
C THR A 137 -26.55 29.88 3.51
N SER A 138 -25.42 29.22 3.76
CA SER A 138 -24.22 29.89 4.27
C SER A 138 -23.53 30.74 3.20
N LYS A 139 -22.96 31.89 3.60
CA LYS A 139 -22.16 32.74 2.69
C LYS A 139 -20.96 32.00 2.06
N LEU A 140 -20.41 31.01 2.77
CA LEU A 140 -19.38 30.12 2.22
C LEU A 140 -19.94 29.30 1.05
N CYS A 141 -21.11 28.68 1.20
CA CYS A 141 -21.76 27.91 0.13
C CYS A 141 -22.07 28.79 -1.09
N GLN A 142 -22.56 30.01 -0.87
CA GLN A 142 -22.84 30.97 -1.94
C GLN A 142 -21.58 31.33 -2.73
N GLU A 143 -20.48 31.69 -2.05
CA GLU A 143 -19.19 31.97 -2.70
C GLU A 143 -18.67 30.75 -3.48
N LEU A 144 -18.78 29.54 -2.91
CA LEU A 144 -18.39 28.30 -3.59
C LEU A 144 -19.20 28.03 -4.87
N VAL A 145 -20.52 28.29 -4.86
CA VAL A 145 -21.37 28.12 -6.05
C VAL A 145 -20.99 29.11 -7.16
N VAL A 146 -20.71 30.37 -6.81
CA VAL A 146 -20.27 31.39 -7.77
C VAL A 146 -18.98 30.95 -8.46
N ILE A 147 -17.97 30.53 -7.68
CA ILE A 147 -16.69 30.05 -8.22
C ILE A 147 -16.89 28.80 -9.09
N LEU A 148 -17.69 27.83 -8.64
CA LEU A 148 -18.01 26.62 -9.40
C LEU A 148 -18.72 26.88 -10.73
N ASN A 149 -19.48 27.98 -10.84
CA ASN A 149 -20.13 28.35 -12.08
C ASN A 149 -19.16 28.94 -13.11
N GLY A 150 -18.04 29.51 -12.68
CA GLY A 150 -16.97 30.00 -13.55
C GLY A 150 -15.98 28.93 -14.02
N LEU A 151 -16.09 27.68 -13.55
CA LEU A 151 -15.14 26.62 -13.90
C LEU A 151 -15.48 25.94 -15.24
N THR A 152 -14.44 25.76 -16.06
CA THR A 152 -14.50 24.96 -17.29
C THR A 152 -14.49 23.46 -16.95
N ILE A 153 -15.66 22.80 -16.99
CA ILE A 153 -15.80 21.38 -16.61
C ILE A 153 -14.91 20.46 -17.47
N SER A 154 -14.66 20.79 -18.74
CA SER A 154 -13.83 20.00 -19.65
C SER A 154 -12.36 19.91 -19.27
N GLU A 155 -11.88 20.82 -18.40
CA GLU A 155 -10.50 20.78 -17.90
C GLU A 155 -10.32 19.82 -16.72
N LEU A 156 -11.42 19.41 -16.08
CA LEU A 156 -11.39 18.51 -14.95
C LEU A 156 -11.03 17.09 -15.39
N THR A 157 -10.14 16.47 -14.63
CA THR A 157 -9.77 15.06 -14.83
C THR A 157 -10.15 14.25 -13.59
N TRP A 158 -10.23 12.93 -13.74
CA TRP A 158 -10.54 12.02 -12.64
C TRP A 158 -9.53 12.06 -11.49
N LYS A 159 -8.31 12.57 -11.73
CA LYS A 159 -7.28 12.77 -10.70
C LYS A 159 -7.62 13.94 -9.76
N ILE A 160 -8.46 14.88 -10.19
CA ILE A 160 -8.85 16.06 -9.41
C ILE A 160 -10.01 15.69 -8.47
N PRO A 161 -9.91 15.88 -7.14
CA PRO A 161 -10.96 15.54 -6.17
C PRO A 161 -12.34 16.11 -6.53
N LEU A 162 -12.36 17.32 -7.08
CA LEU A 162 -13.59 18.03 -7.48
C LEU A 162 -14.43 17.24 -8.48
N ALA A 163 -13.79 16.50 -9.40
CA ALA A 163 -14.46 15.64 -10.36
C ALA A 163 -15.28 14.51 -9.71
N SER A 164 -15.02 14.23 -8.42
CA SER A 164 -15.72 13.23 -7.59
C SER A 164 -16.54 13.86 -6.45
N GLN A 165 -16.94 15.12 -6.56
CA GLN A 165 -17.70 15.87 -5.54
C GLN A 165 -16.94 16.14 -4.23
N VAL A 166 -15.60 16.05 -4.25
CA VAL A 166 -14.73 16.32 -3.10
C VAL A 166 -14.06 17.67 -3.26
N ILE A 167 -14.16 18.55 -2.26
CA ILE A 167 -13.48 19.85 -2.26
C ILE A 167 -12.23 19.74 -1.39
N SER A 168 -11.05 19.88 -2.02
CA SER A 168 -9.76 19.89 -1.33
C SER A 168 -9.37 21.30 -0.87
N ASP A 169 -8.68 21.43 0.26
CA ASP A 169 -8.25 22.71 0.84
C ASP A 169 -7.18 23.44 0.01
N ASP A 170 -6.37 22.70 -0.73
CA ASP A 170 -5.38 23.17 -1.70
C ASP A 170 -5.95 23.47 -3.10
N SER A 171 -7.26 23.26 -3.31
CA SER A 171 -7.87 23.47 -4.62
C SER A 171 -7.92 24.95 -5.01
N LEU A 172 -7.82 25.22 -6.32
CA LEU A 172 -8.01 26.56 -6.89
C LEU A 172 -9.33 27.21 -6.46
N LEU A 173 -10.35 26.39 -6.25
CA LEU A 173 -11.66 26.81 -5.80
C LEU A 173 -11.64 27.36 -4.36
N VAL A 174 -10.87 26.76 -3.46
CA VAL A 174 -10.68 27.27 -2.09
C VAL A 174 -9.74 28.48 -2.08
N ALA A 175 -8.76 28.53 -2.99
CA ALA A 175 -7.85 29.66 -3.14
C ALA A 175 -8.57 30.96 -3.53
N GLN A 176 -9.65 30.88 -4.31
CA GLN A 176 -10.46 32.03 -4.74
C GLN A 176 -11.48 32.53 -3.69
N LEU A 177 -11.63 31.83 -2.55
CA LEU A 177 -12.52 32.27 -1.48
C LEU A 177 -12.02 33.56 -0.83
N SER A 178 -12.96 34.39 -0.36
CA SER A 178 -12.59 35.54 0.48
C SER A 178 -11.92 35.06 1.77
N LYS A 179 -10.99 35.87 2.33
CA LYS A 179 -10.23 35.51 3.56
C LYS A 179 -11.13 35.03 4.70
N LYS A 180 -12.30 35.68 4.88
CA LYS A 180 -13.28 35.31 5.91
C LYS A 180 -13.90 33.93 5.66
N GLN A 181 -14.27 33.61 4.42
CA GLN A 181 -14.82 32.29 4.12
C GLN A 181 -13.75 31.21 4.11
N LYS A 182 -12.52 31.51 3.69
CA LYS A 182 -11.39 30.57 3.80
C LYS A 182 -11.16 30.14 5.25
N LYS A 183 -11.20 31.08 6.21
CA LYS A 183 -11.15 30.74 7.64
C LYS A 183 -12.32 29.85 8.07
N LYS A 184 -13.54 30.14 7.62
CA LYS A 184 -14.70 29.27 7.91
C LYS A 184 -14.58 27.88 7.26
N PHE A 185 -13.93 27.78 6.10
CA PHE A 185 -13.65 26.53 5.43
C PHE A 185 -12.66 25.68 6.24
N MET A 186 -11.61 26.29 6.80
CA MET A 186 -10.60 25.58 7.61
C MET A 186 -11.01 25.30 9.06
N LYS A 187 -12.07 25.94 9.58
CA LYS A 187 -12.55 25.79 10.96
C LYS A 187 -12.63 24.33 11.48
N PRO A 188 -13.15 23.34 10.72
CA PRO A 188 -13.19 21.96 11.21
C PRO A 188 -11.81 21.38 11.53
N VAL A 189 -10.77 21.76 10.76
CA VAL A 189 -9.38 21.33 11.02
C VAL A 189 -8.83 22.00 12.26
N GLU A 190 -9.10 23.30 12.43
CA GLU A 190 -8.69 24.06 13.63
C GLU A 190 -9.28 23.44 14.92
N GLU A 191 -10.49 22.87 14.84
CA GLU A 191 -11.15 22.19 15.97
C GLU A 191 -10.60 20.77 16.22
N MET A 192 -10.13 20.08 15.17
CA MET A 192 -9.60 18.70 15.26
C MET A 192 -8.12 18.62 15.66
N VAL A 193 -7.36 19.70 15.47
CA VAL A 193 -5.92 19.74 15.74
C VAL A 193 -5.66 20.62 16.97
N PRO A 194 -5.31 20.03 18.13
CA PRO A 194 -4.93 20.81 19.31
C PRO A 194 -3.78 21.79 18.99
N PRO A 195 -3.88 23.05 19.44
CA PRO A 195 -2.94 24.10 19.05
C PRO A 195 -1.53 23.85 19.62
N THR A 196 -1.46 23.34 20.85
CA THR A 196 -0.21 23.15 21.61
C THR A 196 -0.02 21.68 21.96
N ILE A 197 1.23 21.23 21.96
CA ILE A 197 1.62 19.95 22.55
C ILE A 197 1.70 20.12 24.08
N PRO A 198 1.29 19.12 24.90
CA PRO A 198 1.45 19.20 26.35
C PRO A 198 2.93 19.36 26.74
N GLN A 199 3.21 20.24 27.70
CA GLN A 199 4.57 20.58 28.13
C GLN A 199 5.37 19.33 28.54
N GLY A 200 4.77 18.39 29.27
CA GLY A 200 5.44 17.14 29.66
C GLY A 200 5.91 16.30 28.48
N VAL A 201 5.20 16.30 27.35
CA VAL A 201 5.63 15.58 26.14
C VAL A 201 6.81 16.30 25.48
N THR A 202 6.79 17.64 25.45
CA THR A 202 7.94 18.44 24.99
C THR A 202 9.17 18.18 25.83
N GLU A 203 9.02 18.16 27.16
CA GLU A 203 10.10 17.86 28.09
C GLU A 203 10.66 16.45 27.86
N GLU A 204 9.82 15.44 27.65
CA GLU A 204 10.28 14.09 27.32
C GLU A 204 11.01 14.02 25.97
N CYS A 205 10.56 14.76 24.95
CA CYS A 205 11.27 14.85 23.67
C CYS A 205 12.66 15.49 23.87
N VAL A 206 12.75 16.56 24.66
CA VAL A 206 14.03 17.23 24.97
C VAL A 206 14.94 16.32 25.79
N LYS A 207 14.42 15.64 26.83
CA LYS A 207 15.16 14.66 27.63
C LYS A 207 15.67 13.52 26.76
N PHE A 208 14.83 12.99 25.87
CA PHE A 208 15.22 11.93 24.94
C PHE A 208 16.39 12.38 24.08
N VAL A 209 16.30 13.53 23.42
CA VAL A 209 17.40 14.05 22.58
C VAL A 209 18.66 14.31 23.42
N THR A 210 18.51 14.88 24.61
CA THR A 210 19.64 15.21 25.51
C THR A 210 20.34 13.96 26.05
N ASN A 211 19.59 12.90 26.38
CA ASN A 211 20.13 11.63 26.87
C ASN A 211 20.63 10.71 25.74
N PHE A 212 20.11 10.91 24.53
CA PHE A 212 20.54 10.20 23.32
C PHE A 212 21.84 10.79 22.75
N MET A 213 22.20 12.03 23.10
CA MET A 213 23.55 12.53 22.87
C MET A 213 24.54 11.53 23.50
N PRO A 214 25.43 10.91 22.72
CA PRO A 214 26.27 9.84 23.23
C PRO A 214 27.12 10.42 24.36
N ARG A 215 27.02 9.80 25.56
CA ARG A 215 28.09 9.91 26.56
C ARG A 215 29.39 9.63 25.81
N SER A 216 30.24 10.65 25.71
CA SER A 216 31.61 10.63 25.18
C SER A 216 31.95 9.35 24.41
N ILE A 217 31.79 9.39 23.08
CA ILE A 217 32.35 8.38 22.18
C ILE A 217 33.81 8.16 22.60
N PRO A 218 34.25 6.93 22.96
CA PRO A 218 35.66 6.66 23.15
C PRO A 218 36.38 7.09 21.88
N ARG A 219 37.40 7.94 21.99
CA ARG A 219 38.16 8.44 20.84
C ARG A 219 38.49 7.27 19.90
N LEU A 220 38.00 7.36 18.65
CA LEU A 220 38.44 6.49 17.57
C LEU A 220 39.97 6.53 17.50
N GLN A 221 40.62 5.38 17.31
CA GLN A 221 42.04 5.35 16.97
C GLN A 221 42.23 6.15 15.67
N GLU A 222 43.07 7.17 15.73
CA GLU A 222 43.47 7.93 14.54
C GLU A 222 44.36 7.02 13.65
N GLY A 223 44.09 7.02 12.34
CA GLY A 223 44.86 6.23 11.36
C GLY A 223 44.07 5.18 10.56
N LEU A 224 42.74 5.21 10.54
CA LEU A 224 41.95 4.33 9.67
C LEU A 224 42.09 4.76 8.19
N THR A 225 42.48 3.82 7.33
CA THR A 225 42.56 4.00 5.87
C THR A 225 41.49 3.18 5.17
N HIS A 226 41.01 3.65 4.01
CA HIS A 226 40.11 2.89 3.15
C HIS A 226 40.91 1.82 2.39
N ASP A 227 40.77 0.57 2.80
CA ASP A 227 41.51 -0.60 2.29
C ASP A 227 40.57 -1.70 1.75
N GLY A 228 39.27 -1.43 1.67
CA GLY A 228 38.26 -2.40 1.25
C GLY A 228 37.78 -3.35 2.36
N ASN A 229 38.25 -3.21 3.61
CA ASN A 229 37.82 -4.02 4.74
C ASN A 229 36.81 -3.29 5.65
N TRP A 230 35.88 -4.06 6.25
CA TRP A 230 34.97 -3.54 7.26
C TRP A 230 35.71 -3.16 8.54
N LYS A 231 35.46 -1.96 9.06
CA LYS A 231 36.15 -1.42 10.25
C LYS A 231 35.51 -1.82 11.58
N GLU A 232 34.38 -2.50 11.52
CA GLU A 232 33.66 -3.08 12.67
C GLU A 232 33.58 -4.60 12.51
N CYS A 233 33.53 -5.34 13.62
CA CYS A 233 33.48 -6.81 13.58
C CYS A 233 32.11 -7.32 13.13
N GLY A 234 32.05 -8.52 12.55
CA GLY A 234 30.81 -9.12 12.00
C GLY A 234 29.65 -9.20 13.00
N ASN A 235 29.93 -9.42 14.30
CA ASN A 235 28.89 -9.41 15.33
C ASN A 235 28.30 -8.01 15.56
N LYS A 236 29.14 -6.97 15.48
CA LYS A 236 28.69 -5.58 15.61
C LYS A 236 27.95 -5.12 14.36
N LEU A 237 28.44 -5.49 13.18
CA LEU A 237 27.74 -5.25 11.92
C LEU A 237 26.39 -5.96 11.88
N ASN A 238 26.28 -7.18 12.40
CA ASN A 238 25.02 -7.90 12.52
C ASN A 238 24.08 -7.28 13.56
N GLU A 239 24.59 -6.84 14.71
CA GLU A 239 23.80 -6.10 15.71
C GLU A 239 23.26 -4.78 15.13
N VAL A 240 24.09 -4.05 14.37
CA VAL A 240 23.73 -2.81 13.67
C VAL A 240 22.75 -3.11 12.53
N ALA A 241 22.94 -4.18 11.76
CA ALA A 241 22.01 -4.60 10.72
C ALA A 241 20.65 -5.01 11.30
N LEU A 242 20.62 -5.77 12.40
CA LEU A 242 19.40 -6.11 13.13
C LEU A 242 18.72 -4.87 13.69
N LYS A 243 19.48 -3.91 14.25
CA LYS A 243 18.94 -2.62 14.68
C LYS A 243 18.42 -1.77 13.51
N ILE A 244 19.08 -1.77 12.36
CA ILE A 244 18.59 -1.11 11.14
C ILE A 244 17.28 -1.76 10.67
N LEU A 245 17.20 -3.09 10.72
CA LEU A 245 16.01 -3.86 10.36
C LEU A 245 14.86 -3.68 11.37
N ASP A 246 15.15 -3.50 12.66
CA ASP A 246 14.18 -3.20 13.72
C ASP A 246 13.73 -1.73 13.71
N THR A 247 14.59 -0.81 13.29
CA THR A 247 14.30 0.64 13.20
C THR A 247 13.50 0.99 11.94
N LEU A 248 13.49 0.11 10.93
CA LEU A 248 12.60 0.21 9.78
C LEU A 248 11.19 -0.30 10.13
N LYS A 249 10.28 0.57 10.62
CA LYS A 249 8.82 0.42 10.43
C LYS A 249 8.02 1.63 10.94
N ILE A 250 7.47 2.43 10.03
CA ILE A 250 6.31 3.32 10.28
C ILE A 250 5.17 2.56 10.96
N VAL A 251 4.99 1.29 10.59
CA VAL A 251 4.04 0.37 11.23
C VAL A 251 4.25 0.30 12.75
N SER A 252 5.51 0.29 13.23
CA SER A 252 5.82 0.25 14.66
C SER A 252 5.47 1.56 15.35
N ALA A 253 5.76 2.71 14.74
CA ALA A 253 5.38 4.01 15.27
C ALA A 253 3.85 4.18 15.34
N ILE A 254 3.12 3.72 14.31
CA ILE A 254 1.66 3.74 14.30
C ILE A 254 1.09 2.75 15.32
N ARG A 255 1.65 1.53 15.44
CA ARG A 255 1.27 0.57 16.48
C ARG A 255 1.45 1.16 17.88
N ALA A 256 2.57 1.83 18.15
CA ALA A 256 2.80 2.53 19.40
C ALA A 256 1.78 3.65 19.63
N THR A 257 1.43 4.40 18.57
CA THR A 257 0.39 5.45 18.61
C THR A 257 -0.98 4.88 19.01
N LEU A 258 -1.27 3.62 18.66
CA LEU A 258 -2.50 2.93 19.01
C LEU A 258 -2.39 2.02 20.24
N PHE A 259 -1.23 1.97 20.90
CA PHE A 259 -1.03 1.16 22.09
C PHE A 259 -1.91 1.65 23.25
N ASP A 260 -2.48 0.71 24.00
CA ASP A 260 -3.37 0.97 25.14
C ASP A 260 -4.48 1.99 24.82
N ASN A 261 -5.06 1.86 23.62
CA ASN A 261 -6.18 2.68 23.19
C ASN A 261 -7.46 2.16 23.88
N PRO A 262 -8.37 3.03 24.40
CA PRO A 262 -9.63 2.66 25.08
C PRO A 262 -10.59 1.69 24.36
N PHE A 263 -10.23 1.21 23.16
CA PHE A 263 -11.07 0.37 22.33
C PHE A 263 -10.61 -1.10 22.26
N GLY A 264 -9.45 -1.45 22.83
CA GLY A 264 -8.98 -2.85 22.94
C GLY A 264 -8.92 -3.60 21.60
N GLU A 265 -9.37 -4.85 21.58
CA GLU A 265 -9.33 -5.76 20.41
C GLU A 265 -10.29 -5.37 19.27
N HIS A 266 -11.13 -4.35 19.45
CA HIS A 266 -12.12 -3.92 18.46
C HIS A 266 -11.52 -3.15 17.27
N ALA A 267 -10.24 -2.77 17.31
CA ALA A 267 -9.56 -2.14 16.18
C ALA A 267 -8.19 -2.77 15.95
N PHE A 268 -7.83 -2.99 14.67
CA PHE A 268 -6.55 -3.58 14.29
C PHE A 268 -5.98 -2.93 13.03
N ILE A 269 -4.64 -2.90 12.96
CA ILE A 269 -3.89 -2.46 11.78
C ILE A 269 -3.63 -3.68 10.90
N THR A 270 -3.85 -3.55 9.59
CA THR A 270 -3.45 -4.60 8.64
C THR A 270 -1.92 -4.68 8.58
N THR A 271 -1.37 -5.89 8.71
CA THR A 271 0.09 -6.11 8.71
C THR A 271 0.65 -6.32 7.30
N PHE A 272 -0.21 -6.33 6.30
CA PHE A 272 0.08 -6.48 4.89
C PHE A 272 -1.01 -5.79 4.06
N GLU A 273 -0.69 -5.48 2.81
CA GLU A 273 -1.63 -4.98 1.80
C GLU A 273 -2.85 -5.89 1.71
N ARG A 274 -4.03 -5.32 1.94
CA ARG A 274 -5.30 -6.05 1.87
C ARG A 274 -6.28 -5.26 1.03
N GLN A 275 -7.11 -5.98 0.27
CA GLN A 275 -8.20 -5.35 -0.47
C GLN A 275 -9.18 -4.64 0.48
N SER A 276 -9.48 -3.39 0.18
CA SER A 276 -10.51 -2.59 0.86
C SER A 276 -11.91 -3.12 0.52
N ILE A 277 -12.66 -3.46 1.57
CA ILE A 277 -14.08 -3.85 1.52
C ILE A 277 -14.91 -2.64 1.09
N ALA A 278 -14.61 -1.46 1.63
CA ALA A 278 -15.30 -0.22 1.29
C ALA A 278 -15.21 0.07 -0.23
N SER A 279 -14.01 -0.09 -0.79
CA SER A 279 -13.77 0.14 -2.20
C SER A 279 -14.38 -0.96 -3.09
N SER A 280 -14.30 -2.23 -2.67
CA SER A 280 -14.93 -3.34 -3.39
C SER A 280 -16.45 -3.16 -3.47
N ASP A 281 -17.11 -2.86 -2.34
CA ASP A 281 -18.57 -2.61 -2.29
C ASP A 281 -19.00 -1.46 -3.19
N ARG A 282 -18.23 -0.35 -3.20
CA ARG A 282 -18.55 0.81 -4.04
C ARG A 282 -18.41 0.50 -5.53
N ARG A 283 -17.51 -0.40 -5.90
CA ARG A 283 -17.25 -0.77 -7.29
C ARG A 283 -18.28 -1.76 -7.85
N GLY A 284 -18.89 -2.57 -6.99
CA GLY A 284 -19.92 -3.56 -7.35
C GLY A 284 -19.36 -4.96 -7.61
N ASP A 285 -20.24 -5.96 -7.61
CA ASP A 285 -19.90 -7.38 -7.68
C ASP A 285 -19.05 -7.71 -8.93
N GLY A 286 -18.03 -8.56 -8.74
CA GLY A 286 -17.09 -8.96 -9.78
C GLY A 286 -15.97 -7.95 -10.08
N ARG A 287 -15.89 -6.82 -9.37
CA ARG A 287 -14.79 -5.85 -9.50
C ARG A 287 -13.88 -5.83 -8.28
N THR A 288 -12.57 -5.80 -8.51
CA THR A 288 -11.56 -5.71 -7.45
C THR A 288 -11.59 -4.32 -6.78
N GLY A 289 -11.68 -4.29 -5.45
CA GLY A 289 -11.48 -3.10 -4.62
C GLY A 289 -10.03 -2.60 -4.64
N ARG A 290 -9.79 -1.36 -4.18
CA ARG A 290 -8.42 -0.81 -4.01
C ARG A 290 -7.63 -1.56 -2.92
N TRP A 291 -6.31 -1.43 -2.98
CA TRP A 291 -5.35 -2.11 -2.11
C TRP A 291 -4.44 -1.07 -1.47
N PRO A 292 -4.83 -0.55 -0.30
CA PRO A 292 -3.99 0.32 0.49
C PRO A 292 -2.82 -0.47 1.08
N ASP A 293 -1.67 0.17 1.30
CA ASP A 293 -0.50 -0.49 1.89
C ASP A 293 -0.79 -0.95 3.31
N ILE A 294 -1.41 -0.07 4.09
CA ILE A 294 -1.85 -0.35 5.46
C ILE A 294 -3.22 0.28 5.69
N MET A 295 -4.07 -0.40 6.44
CA MET A 295 -5.36 0.10 6.89
C MET A 295 -5.51 -0.04 8.41
N LEU A 296 -6.24 0.89 9.02
CA LEU A 296 -6.82 0.67 10.34
C LEU A 296 -8.29 0.31 10.20
N VAL A 297 -8.64 -0.87 10.70
CA VAL A 297 -9.98 -1.41 10.63
C VAL A 297 -10.54 -1.52 12.03
N SER A 298 -11.80 -1.10 12.20
CA SER A 298 -12.57 -1.23 13.43
C SER A 298 -13.76 -2.18 13.24
N LYS A 299 -13.99 -3.07 14.19
CA LYS A 299 -15.14 -3.98 14.24
C LYS A 299 -16.17 -3.42 15.22
N GLU A 300 -17.31 -2.97 14.68
CA GLU A 300 -18.42 -2.44 15.46
C GLU A 300 -19.74 -3.11 15.06
N SER A 301 -20.38 -3.80 16.00
CA SER A 301 -21.64 -4.54 15.79
C SER A 301 -21.56 -5.53 14.60
N ASP A 302 -20.52 -6.37 14.60
CA ASP A 302 -20.18 -7.36 13.56
C ASP A 302 -19.92 -6.82 12.14
N LYS A 303 -19.79 -5.50 12.00
CA LYS A 303 -19.38 -4.86 10.76
C LYS A 303 -17.96 -4.27 10.87
N LEU A 304 -17.18 -4.42 9.80
CA LEU A 304 -15.85 -3.82 9.66
C LEU A 304 -15.95 -2.42 9.04
N TYR A 305 -15.26 -1.46 9.65
CA TYR A 305 -15.15 -0.08 9.22
C TYR A 305 -13.68 0.29 9.01
N GLU A 306 -13.35 0.73 7.81
CA GLU A 306 -12.00 1.20 7.45
C GLU A 306 -11.89 2.70 7.80
N LEU A 307 -11.16 3.02 8.87
CA LEU A 307 -11.10 4.37 9.44
C LEU A 307 -9.84 5.15 9.02
N MET A 308 -8.81 4.44 8.60
CA MET A 308 -7.57 5.03 8.10
C MET A 308 -7.00 4.20 6.95
N TYR A 309 -6.48 4.89 5.94
CA TYR A 309 -5.72 4.34 4.82
C TYR A 309 -4.32 4.93 4.83
N ILE A 310 -3.31 4.12 4.47
CA ILE A 310 -1.92 4.55 4.42
C ILE A 310 -1.31 4.13 3.09
N GLU A 311 -0.66 5.08 2.43
CA GLU A 311 0.17 4.87 1.25
C GLU A 311 1.62 5.23 1.59
N CYS A 312 2.52 4.27 1.40
CA CYS A 312 3.95 4.37 1.70
C CYS A 312 4.76 4.26 0.42
N SER A 313 5.34 5.36 -0.02
CA SER A 313 6.35 5.38 -1.07
C SER A 313 7.72 4.96 -0.53
N ARG A 314 8.66 4.64 -1.44
CA ARG A 314 10.06 4.35 -1.07
C ARG A 314 10.74 5.57 -0.42
N ILE A 315 11.80 5.33 0.35
CA ILE A 315 12.62 6.38 1.00
C ILE A 315 13.13 7.42 -0.02
N PHE A 316 13.38 7.00 -1.26
CA PHE A 316 13.60 7.88 -2.40
C PHE A 316 12.33 7.92 -3.24
N CYS A 317 11.51 8.95 -3.05
CA CYS A 317 10.26 9.17 -3.78
C CYS A 317 10.42 10.35 -4.73
N ASN A 318 9.95 10.19 -5.97
CA ASN A 318 9.86 11.31 -6.92
C ASN A 318 8.51 12.05 -6.74
N LYS A 319 8.41 13.27 -7.26
CA LYS A 319 7.22 14.11 -7.09
C LYS A 319 5.96 13.51 -7.73
N GLN A 320 6.11 12.80 -8.84
CA GLN A 320 4.99 12.17 -9.52
C GLN A 320 4.36 11.05 -8.68
N LYS A 321 5.18 10.21 -8.03
CA LYS A 321 4.72 9.16 -7.12
C LYS A 321 4.02 9.75 -5.90
N GLU A 322 4.52 10.86 -5.36
CA GLU A 322 3.83 11.61 -4.30
C GLU A 322 2.44 12.09 -4.77
N ASP A 323 2.34 12.62 -5.99
CA ASP A 323 1.07 13.10 -6.52
C ASP A 323 0.09 11.94 -6.82
N ASP A 324 0.57 10.82 -7.36
CA ASP A 324 -0.25 9.64 -7.64
C ASP A 324 -0.72 8.93 -6.36
N ASP A 325 0.13 8.83 -5.34
CA ASP A 325 -0.24 8.27 -4.03
C ASP A 325 -1.25 9.18 -3.33
N ASN A 326 -1.14 10.51 -3.45
CA ASN A 326 -2.15 11.42 -2.94
C ASN A 326 -3.50 11.23 -3.68
N VAL A 327 -3.47 11.02 -5.00
CA VAL A 327 -4.68 10.71 -5.78
C VAL A 327 -5.33 9.40 -5.32
N LYS A 328 -4.52 8.38 -5.04
CA LYS A 328 -5.00 7.10 -4.50
C LYS A 328 -5.65 7.30 -3.13
N LEU A 329 -4.96 8.01 -2.24
CA LEU A 329 -5.35 8.21 -0.84
C LEU A 329 -6.68 8.96 -0.66
N TRP A 330 -6.89 10.08 -1.37
CA TRP A 330 -8.16 10.82 -1.24
C TRP A 330 -9.35 10.00 -1.78
N ARG A 331 -9.13 9.10 -2.75
CA ARG A 331 -10.19 8.23 -3.28
C ARG A 331 -10.53 7.10 -2.32
N GLU A 332 -9.53 6.52 -1.66
CA GLU A 332 -9.73 5.51 -0.62
C GLU A 332 -10.49 6.08 0.58
N THR A 333 -10.07 7.25 1.07
CA THR A 333 -10.80 7.94 2.15
C THR A 333 -12.25 8.29 1.76
N ASN A 334 -12.50 8.62 0.49
CA ASN A 334 -13.85 8.86 -0.02
C ASN A 334 -14.70 7.57 -0.08
N ASP A 335 -14.11 6.44 -0.45
CA ASP A 335 -14.76 5.12 -0.43
C ASP A 335 -15.07 4.69 1.01
N GLY A 336 -14.12 4.86 1.94
CA GLY A 336 -14.32 4.60 3.37
C GLY A 336 -15.47 5.43 3.95
N MET A 337 -15.55 6.72 3.60
CA MET A 337 -16.65 7.58 4.06
C MET A 337 -18.00 7.12 3.50
N TYR A 338 -18.04 6.73 2.22
CA TYR A 338 -19.24 6.15 1.62
C TYR A 338 -19.69 4.88 2.36
N TRP A 339 -18.75 3.98 2.68
CA TRP A 339 -19.01 2.73 3.36
C TRP A 339 -19.60 2.91 4.76
N VAL A 340 -19.04 3.87 5.53
CA VAL A 340 -19.59 4.27 6.83
C VAL A 340 -21.04 4.74 6.65
N GLN A 341 -21.26 5.70 5.73
CA GLN A 341 -22.58 6.31 5.48
C GLN A 341 -23.66 5.32 5.03
N LYS A 342 -23.27 4.22 4.36
CA LYS A 342 -24.19 3.16 3.96
C LYS A 342 -24.88 2.50 5.16
N SER A 343 -24.18 2.41 6.30
CA SER A 343 -24.67 1.69 7.49
C SER A 343 -24.92 2.54 8.73
N ARG A 344 -24.18 3.63 8.91
CA ARG A 344 -24.34 4.56 10.05
C ARG A 344 -24.32 5.99 9.51
N LYS A 345 -24.91 6.93 10.24
CA LYS A 345 -24.86 8.37 9.89
C LYS A 345 -24.16 9.16 11.00
N PRO A 346 -22.81 9.08 11.09
CA PRO A 346 -22.04 9.86 12.05
C PRO A 346 -22.34 11.35 11.97
N GLU A 347 -22.10 12.06 13.07
CA GLU A 347 -22.32 13.50 13.14
C GLU A 347 -21.49 14.25 12.07
N LYS A 348 -22.20 15.06 11.27
CA LYS A 348 -21.62 15.80 10.16
C LYS A 348 -20.64 16.86 10.67
N GLY A 349 -19.45 16.90 10.08
CA GLY A 349 -18.38 17.83 10.47
C GLY A 349 -17.53 17.39 11.66
N GLN A 350 -17.92 16.33 12.38
CA GLN A 350 -17.19 15.82 13.56
C GLN A 350 -16.50 14.48 13.29
N PHE A 351 -16.96 13.71 12.30
CA PHE A 351 -16.38 12.44 11.88
C PHE A 351 -15.65 12.56 10.54
N GLY A 352 -14.47 11.94 10.41
CA GLY A 352 -13.72 11.92 9.16
C GLY A 352 -12.91 10.64 8.94
N ILE A 353 -12.60 10.32 7.69
CA ILE A 353 -11.71 9.18 7.35
C ILE A 353 -10.31 9.71 7.12
N ILE A 354 -9.32 9.06 7.74
CA ILE A 354 -7.94 9.52 7.75
C ILE A 354 -7.18 8.92 6.56
N GLY A 355 -6.40 9.75 5.88
CA GLY A 355 -5.42 9.31 4.91
C GLY A 355 -4.02 9.69 5.38
N VAL A 356 -3.10 8.72 5.45
CA VAL A 356 -1.69 8.98 5.77
C VAL A 356 -0.85 8.70 4.53
N GLN A 357 -0.12 9.70 4.06
CA GLN A 357 0.87 9.52 3.02
C GLN A 357 2.27 9.58 3.62
N VAL A 358 3.08 8.58 3.33
CA VAL A 358 4.52 8.61 3.58
C VAL A 358 5.23 8.67 2.25
N ALA A 359 5.89 9.80 1.98
CA ALA A 359 6.69 9.99 0.78
C ALA A 359 8.11 10.40 1.18
N GLY A 360 9.08 9.49 0.98
CA GLY A 360 10.45 9.68 1.44
C GLY A 360 10.55 9.80 2.96
N GLN A 361 11.01 10.95 3.45
CA GLN A 361 11.08 11.26 4.89
C GLN A 361 9.91 12.11 5.39
N LYS A 362 8.90 12.36 4.56
CA LYS A 362 7.74 13.17 4.92
C LYS A 362 6.56 12.28 5.27
N LEU A 363 5.91 12.60 6.39
CA LEU A 363 4.61 12.05 6.77
C LEU A 363 3.57 13.16 6.65
N CYS A 364 2.59 12.96 5.77
CA CYS A 364 1.46 13.85 5.54
C CYS A 364 0.19 13.19 6.08
N LEU A 365 -0.43 13.85 7.06
CA LEU A 365 -1.71 13.44 7.63
C LEU A 365 -2.84 14.25 6.96
N ASN A 366 -3.78 13.55 6.34
CA ASN A 366 -4.94 14.11 5.67
C ASN A 366 -6.23 13.54 6.27
N ILE A 367 -7.35 14.26 6.11
CA ILE A 367 -8.67 13.79 6.54
C ILE A 367 -9.76 14.17 5.53
N LEU A 368 -10.69 13.24 5.30
CA LEU A 368 -11.92 13.49 4.56
C LEU A 368 -13.10 13.60 5.52
N ILE A 369 -13.74 14.76 5.55
CA ILE A 369 -14.88 15.08 6.42
C ILE A 369 -16.12 15.34 5.56
N ARG A 370 -17.28 14.82 5.98
CA ARG A 370 -18.57 15.19 5.38
C ARG A 370 -19.18 16.33 6.17
N ASP A 371 -19.39 17.47 5.51
CA ASP A 371 -19.93 18.66 6.17
C ASP A 371 -21.46 18.62 6.34
N LYS A 372 -22.00 19.67 6.96
CA LYS A 372 -23.45 19.79 7.24
C LYS A 372 -24.32 19.81 5.98
N VAL A 373 -23.77 20.28 4.85
CA VAL A 373 -24.44 20.31 3.53
C VAL A 373 -24.13 19.07 2.69
N GLU A 374 -23.59 18.01 3.33
CA GLU A 374 -23.35 16.71 2.71
C GLU A 374 -22.29 16.71 1.60
N VAL A 375 -21.39 17.69 1.64
CA VAL A 375 -20.23 17.80 0.76
C VAL A 375 -19.02 17.21 1.46
N HIS A 376 -18.26 16.41 0.71
CA HIS A 376 -17.02 15.82 1.20
C HIS A 376 -15.91 16.86 1.04
N ARG A 377 -15.17 17.08 2.12
CA ARG A 377 -14.06 18.03 2.18
C ARG A 377 -12.80 17.30 2.58
N TYR A 378 -11.77 17.43 1.77
CA TYR A 378 -10.47 16.81 1.99
C TYR A 378 -9.50 17.88 2.48
N TYR A 379 -8.83 17.61 3.60
CA TYR A 379 -7.94 18.55 4.24
C TYR A 379 -6.59 17.92 4.52
N LYS A 380 -5.53 18.70 4.35
CA LYS A 380 -4.22 18.40 4.89
C LYS A 380 -4.17 18.88 6.33
N LEU A 381 -4.13 17.94 7.27
CA LEU A 381 -4.09 18.24 8.70
C LEU A 381 -2.70 18.69 9.14
N ARG A 382 -1.68 17.87 8.87
CA ARG A 382 -0.30 18.13 9.25
C ARG A 382 0.69 17.50 8.27
N GLU A 383 1.86 18.11 8.17
CA GLU A 383 3.06 17.54 7.56
C GLU A 383 4.16 17.54 8.62
N SER A 384 4.90 16.44 8.73
CA SER A 384 6.06 16.36 9.62
C SER A 384 7.12 15.45 9.01
N MET A 385 8.38 15.71 9.37
CA MET A 385 9.50 14.88 8.96
C MET A 385 9.61 13.65 9.87
N ILE A 386 9.78 12.47 9.27
CA ILE A 386 10.09 11.24 9.99
C ILE A 386 11.57 11.30 10.37
N PRO A 387 11.93 11.19 11.66
CA PRO A 387 13.29 11.40 12.11
C PRO A 387 14.14 10.12 11.88
N ILE A 388 14.61 9.94 10.64
CA ILE A 388 15.35 8.75 10.16
C ILE A 388 16.89 8.90 10.27
N ARG A 389 17.40 10.09 10.63
CA ARG A 389 18.85 10.37 10.77
C ARG A 389 19.21 10.94 12.15
N TYR A 390 20.46 10.74 12.56
CA TYR A 390 21.06 11.07 13.86
C TYR A 390 21.14 12.57 14.24
N THR A 391 20.68 13.48 13.39
CA THR A 391 20.63 14.91 13.69
C THR A 391 19.25 15.28 14.27
N TYR A 392 19.05 14.97 15.55
CA TYR A 392 17.78 15.24 16.22
C TYR A 392 17.77 16.67 16.78
N GLU A 393 17.17 17.61 16.06
CA GLU A 393 16.63 18.79 16.73
C GLU A 393 15.37 18.36 17.52
N PRO A 394 15.25 18.72 18.81
CA PRO A 394 14.06 18.43 19.61
C PRO A 394 12.76 18.95 18.97
N SER A 395 12.87 20.04 18.20
CA SER A 395 11.77 20.64 17.43
C SER A 395 11.18 19.66 16.41
N VAL A 396 12.02 19.03 15.59
CA VAL A 396 11.61 18.08 14.54
C VAL A 396 10.98 16.83 15.14
N LEU A 397 11.57 16.30 16.23
CA LEU A 397 11.01 15.16 16.95
C LEU A 397 9.66 15.51 17.58
N ALA A 398 9.56 16.65 18.26
CA ALA A 398 8.31 17.11 18.87
C ALA A 398 7.20 17.30 17.82
N GLU A 399 7.54 17.82 16.63
CA GLU A 399 6.58 18.00 15.55
C GLU A 399 6.07 16.66 14.98
N PHE A 400 6.95 15.67 14.81
CA PHE A 400 6.58 14.31 14.43
C PHE A 400 5.68 13.64 15.48
N ILE A 401 6.07 13.69 16.75
CA ILE A 401 5.28 13.14 17.86
C ILE A 401 3.92 13.83 17.96
N LYS A 402 3.86 15.17 17.83
CA LYS A 402 2.61 15.91 17.79
C LYS A 402 1.70 15.44 16.65
N THR A 403 2.25 15.14 15.47
CA THR A 403 1.46 14.61 14.35
C THR A 403 0.85 13.25 14.68
N LEU A 404 1.60 12.36 15.33
CA LEU A 404 1.09 11.06 15.77
C LEU A 404 0.03 11.18 16.89
N LEU A 405 0.20 12.12 17.82
CA LEU A 405 -0.80 12.38 18.86
C LEU A 405 -2.10 12.95 18.30
N VAL A 406 -2.01 13.83 17.29
CA VAL A 406 -3.19 14.33 16.57
C VAL A 406 -3.92 13.18 15.87
N LEU A 407 -3.19 12.29 15.20
CA LEU A 407 -3.74 11.07 14.62
C LEU A 407 -4.48 10.24 15.68
N ARG A 408 -3.85 9.97 16.83
CA ARG A 408 -4.46 9.22 17.94
C ARG A 408 -5.77 9.87 18.42
N ASN A 409 -5.75 11.19 18.65
CA ASN A 409 -6.91 11.92 19.14
C ASN A 409 -8.10 11.83 18.18
N ILE A 410 -7.86 12.03 16.88
CA ILE A 410 -8.93 11.95 15.87
C ILE A 410 -9.51 10.54 15.82
N LEU A 411 -8.67 9.50 15.89
CA LEU A 411 -9.15 8.12 15.90
C LEU A 411 -10.00 7.81 17.14
N ILE A 412 -9.64 8.34 18.31
CA ILE A 412 -10.45 8.23 19.53
C ILE A 412 -11.83 8.83 19.33
N VAL A 413 -11.90 10.05 18.81
CA VAL A 413 -13.17 10.74 18.56
C VAL A 413 -14.00 10.00 17.51
N ASN A 414 -13.39 9.61 16.38
CA ASN A 414 -14.06 8.88 15.31
C ASN A 414 -14.69 7.57 15.80
N MET A 415 -13.94 6.79 16.58
CA MET A 415 -14.41 5.53 17.17
C MET A 415 -15.56 5.77 18.15
N SER A 416 -15.44 6.79 19.01
CA SER A 416 -16.51 7.17 19.94
C SER A 416 -17.80 7.54 19.20
N ILE A 417 -17.71 8.38 18.17
CA ILE A 417 -18.87 8.77 17.35
C ILE A 417 -19.45 7.56 16.62
N LEU A 418 -18.61 6.68 16.07
CA LEU A 418 -19.06 5.49 15.36
C LEU A 418 -19.88 4.58 16.28
N ARG A 419 -19.41 4.35 17.51
CA ARG A 419 -20.08 3.54 18.54
C ARG A 419 -21.39 4.14 19.00
N SER A 420 -21.43 5.45 19.24
CA SER A 420 -22.64 6.14 19.70
C SER A 420 -23.69 6.30 18.60
N THR A 421 -23.30 6.18 17.33
CA THR A 421 -24.22 6.27 16.19
C THR A 421 -24.94 4.93 15.95
N PRO A 422 -26.29 4.88 16.00
CA PRO A 422 -27.04 3.65 15.79
C PRO A 422 -26.92 3.13 14.34
N LEU A 423 -27.04 1.81 14.17
CA LEU A 423 -27.14 1.20 12.84
C LEU A 423 -28.39 1.70 12.11
N ARG A 424 -28.25 1.97 10.82
CA ARG A 424 -29.38 2.23 9.93
C ARG A 424 -30.21 0.95 9.83
N ARG A 425 -31.44 0.98 10.36
CA ARG A 425 -32.42 -0.10 10.12
C ARG A 425 -32.66 -0.20 8.62
N SER A 426 -32.47 -1.39 8.06
CA SER A 426 -32.86 -1.70 6.69
C SER A 426 -34.37 -1.50 6.56
N SER A 427 -34.80 -0.58 5.70
CA SER A 427 -36.22 -0.40 5.32
C SER A 427 -36.65 -1.46 4.29
N ARG A 428 -36.35 -2.73 4.56
CA ARG A 428 -36.93 -3.88 3.86
C ARG A 428 -37.60 -4.70 4.94
N ILE A 429 -38.92 -4.88 4.84
CA ILE A 429 -39.89 -5.25 5.88
C ILE A 429 -40.41 -4.02 6.66
N LEU A 430 -41.12 -3.12 5.96
CA LEU A 430 -42.16 -2.26 6.57
C LEU A 430 -43.05 -1.69 5.44
N GLU A 431 -43.58 -2.58 4.60
CA GLU A 431 -44.73 -2.30 3.74
C GLU A 431 -45.67 -3.51 3.86
N ASP A 432 -46.34 -3.61 5.01
CA ASP A 432 -47.71 -4.16 5.14
C ASP A 432 -48.25 -4.03 6.57
N SER A 433 -48.08 -2.86 7.18
CA SER A 433 -48.89 -2.52 8.35
C SER A 433 -49.25 -1.04 8.33
N SER A 434 -50.09 -0.66 7.38
CA SER A 434 -50.89 0.56 7.49
C SER A 434 -51.92 0.37 8.61
N THR A 435 -51.53 0.67 9.85
CA THR A 435 -52.50 0.96 10.92
C THR A 435 -52.60 2.47 11.08
N LEU A 436 -53.76 2.99 10.68
CA LEU A 436 -54.23 4.35 10.96
C LEU A 436 -54.17 4.65 12.47
N PRO A 437 -54.02 5.93 12.87
CA PRO A 437 -53.80 6.30 14.25
C PRO A 437 -55.07 6.01 15.08
N MET A 438 -55.01 4.97 15.90
CA MET A 438 -56.06 4.69 16.87
C MET A 438 -55.84 5.61 18.07
N VAL A 439 -56.78 6.54 18.23
CA VAL A 439 -56.97 7.38 19.41
C VAL A 439 -56.85 6.50 20.66
N THR A 440 -55.86 6.81 21.49
CA THR A 440 -55.72 6.28 22.85
C THR A 440 -56.90 6.76 23.68
N MET A 441 -57.91 5.89 23.81
CA MET A 441 -58.86 5.91 24.91
C MET A 441 -58.53 4.73 25.83
N THR A 442 -57.76 5.03 26.85
CA THR A 442 -57.48 4.20 28.03
C THR A 442 -58.78 3.89 28.77
N GLY A 443 -59.06 2.60 29.00
CA GLY A 443 -60.17 2.15 29.85
C GLY A 443 -60.56 0.69 29.60
N ILE A 444 -59.86 -0.23 30.27
CA ILE A 444 -60.12 -1.66 30.51
C ILE A 444 -61.45 -2.23 29.95
N LEU A 445 -61.39 -3.04 28.88
CA LEU A 445 -62.39 -4.07 28.55
C LEU A 445 -61.72 -5.22 27.77
N THR A 446 -60.74 -5.89 28.37
CA THR A 446 -60.35 -7.24 27.90
C THR A 446 -61.48 -8.22 28.26
N PRO A 447 -62.08 -8.91 27.27
CA PRO A 447 -63.14 -9.88 27.56
C PRO A 447 -62.64 -11.03 28.44
N SER A 448 -63.22 -11.21 29.63
CA SER A 448 -62.85 -12.28 30.59
C SER A 448 -63.86 -13.43 30.54
N PHE A 449 -64.05 -14.03 29.37
CA PHE A 449 -64.93 -15.19 29.22
C PHE A 449 -64.40 -16.41 30.00
N HIS A 450 -65.31 -17.19 30.59
CA HIS A 450 -64.97 -18.46 31.24
C HIS A 450 -64.24 -19.41 30.28
N VAL A 451 -63.28 -20.20 30.79
CA VAL A 451 -62.48 -21.14 29.98
C VAL A 451 -63.33 -22.21 29.28
N TYR A 452 -64.53 -22.48 29.81
CA TYR A 452 -65.55 -23.37 29.22
C TYR A 452 -65.88 -22.99 27.76
N TYR A 453 -65.85 -21.71 27.41
CA TYR A 453 -66.16 -21.24 26.05
C TYR A 453 -64.95 -21.18 25.10
N SER A 454 -63.80 -21.72 25.51
CA SER A 454 -62.56 -21.70 24.71
C SER A 454 -62.73 -22.23 23.29
N LYS A 455 -63.57 -23.26 23.10
CA LYS A 455 -63.87 -23.84 21.78
C LYS A 455 -64.56 -22.84 20.84
N GLN A 456 -65.54 -22.09 21.32
CA GLN A 456 -66.23 -21.05 20.55
C GLN A 456 -65.32 -19.83 20.34
N LEU A 457 -64.57 -19.43 21.37
CA LEU A 457 -63.68 -18.27 21.31
C LEU A 457 -62.55 -18.51 20.31
N ASN A 458 -61.96 -19.70 20.22
CA ASN A 458 -60.89 -19.98 19.26
C ASN A 458 -61.35 -19.89 17.80
N GLN A 459 -62.65 -19.92 17.53
CA GLN A 459 -63.21 -19.78 16.18
C GLN A 459 -63.47 -18.32 15.78
N LEU A 460 -63.34 -17.37 16.70
CA LEU A 460 -63.68 -15.95 16.49
C LEU A 460 -62.43 -15.05 16.46
N PRO A 461 -62.38 -14.05 15.57
CA PRO A 461 -61.41 -12.96 15.64
C PRO A 461 -61.56 -12.13 16.92
N HIS A 462 -60.46 -11.50 17.34
CA HIS A 462 -60.41 -10.70 18.57
C HIS A 462 -61.43 -9.54 18.58
N SER A 463 -61.65 -8.90 17.43
CA SER A 463 -62.65 -7.83 17.26
C SER A 463 -64.07 -8.29 17.57
N ILE A 464 -64.45 -9.51 17.15
CA ILE A 464 -65.78 -10.07 17.40
C ILE A 464 -65.94 -10.46 18.87
N LYS A 465 -64.88 -10.96 19.51
CA LYS A 465 -64.89 -11.26 20.97
C LYS A 465 -65.17 -10.00 21.80
N ILE A 466 -64.54 -8.88 21.43
CA ILE A 466 -64.76 -7.58 22.09
C ILE A 466 -66.19 -7.10 21.87
N ASP A 467 -66.73 -7.23 20.66
CA ASP A 467 -68.11 -6.83 20.36
C ASP A 467 -69.14 -7.67 21.13
N VAL A 468 -68.94 -8.99 21.21
CA VAL A 468 -69.82 -9.88 22.00
C VAL A 468 -69.75 -9.52 23.49
N TRP A 469 -68.55 -9.29 24.03
CA TRP A 469 -68.37 -8.88 25.43
C TRP A 469 -69.07 -7.56 25.74
N ARG A 470 -68.93 -6.58 24.84
CA ARG A 470 -69.64 -5.30 24.94
C ARG A 470 -71.15 -5.52 24.96
N ARG A 471 -71.69 -6.35 24.07
CA ARG A 471 -73.14 -6.64 24.02
C ARG A 471 -73.67 -7.33 25.28
N LEU A 472 -72.86 -8.13 25.97
CA LEU A 472 -73.25 -8.77 27.23
C LEU A 472 -73.25 -7.77 28.41
N THR A 473 -72.31 -6.84 28.40
CA THR A 473 -72.06 -5.92 29.52
C THR A 473 -72.73 -4.55 29.37
N SER A 474 -73.24 -4.19 28.18
CA SER A 474 -73.75 -2.84 27.90
C SER A 474 -75.15 -2.79 27.26
N ARG A 475 -75.93 -3.89 27.29
CA ARG A 475 -77.31 -3.92 26.76
C ARG A 475 -78.36 -3.41 27.75
N LYS A 476 -79.61 -3.30 27.29
CA LYS A 476 -80.78 -2.79 28.06
C LYS A 476 -81.04 -3.56 29.38
N HIS A 477 -80.61 -4.83 29.45
CA HIS A 477 -80.46 -5.62 30.67
C HIS A 477 -79.05 -6.25 30.66
N PRO A 478 -78.03 -5.56 31.21
CA PRO A 478 -76.65 -6.04 31.15
C PRO A 478 -76.41 -7.12 32.21
N LEU A 479 -75.66 -8.16 31.83
CA LEU A 479 -75.13 -9.11 32.82
C LEU A 479 -74.06 -8.39 33.65
N SER A 480 -74.00 -8.70 34.95
CA SER A 480 -72.85 -8.28 35.75
C SER A 480 -71.56 -8.90 35.17
N ILE A 481 -70.41 -8.27 35.42
CA ILE A 481 -69.12 -8.76 34.91
C ILE A 481 -68.86 -10.20 35.38
N GLU A 482 -69.29 -10.56 36.60
CA GLU A 482 -69.16 -11.90 37.17
C GLU A 482 -70.07 -12.92 36.48
N GLN A 483 -71.31 -12.53 36.15
CA GLN A 483 -72.23 -13.37 35.38
C GLN A 483 -71.78 -13.55 33.92
N ALA A 484 -71.22 -12.50 33.30
CA ALA A 484 -70.66 -12.58 31.95
C ALA A 484 -69.34 -13.37 31.89
N SER A 485 -68.61 -13.43 33.01
CA SER A 485 -67.35 -14.19 33.15
C SER A 485 -67.56 -15.63 33.61
N SER A 486 -68.78 -16.02 33.97
CA SER A 486 -69.13 -17.39 34.41
C SER A 486 -69.92 -18.14 33.34
N ILE A 487 -70.26 -19.41 33.59
CA ILE A 487 -71.04 -20.23 32.65
C ILE A 487 -72.50 -19.77 32.74
N HIS A 488 -72.93 -19.00 31.72
CA HIS A 488 -74.26 -18.40 31.67
C HIS A 488 -74.95 -18.69 30.32
N PRO A 489 -76.23 -19.11 30.30
CA PRO A 489 -76.91 -19.51 29.06
C PRO A 489 -76.95 -18.43 27.98
N GLU A 490 -77.14 -17.15 28.37
CA GLU A 490 -77.14 -16.04 27.42
C GLU A 490 -75.76 -15.76 26.80
N VAL A 491 -74.68 -16.05 27.53
CA VAL A 491 -73.29 -15.91 27.02
C VAL A 491 -73.04 -16.98 25.96
N GLU A 492 -73.51 -18.21 26.21
CA GLU A 492 -73.40 -19.33 25.29
C GLU A 492 -74.19 -19.12 23.99
N ASP A 493 -75.43 -18.65 24.08
CA ASP A 493 -76.28 -18.38 22.91
C ASP A 493 -75.68 -17.27 22.02
N LEU A 494 -75.21 -16.17 22.62
CA LEU A 494 -74.58 -15.07 21.89
C LEU A 494 -73.26 -15.49 21.23
N LEU A 495 -72.44 -16.29 21.89
CA LEU A 495 -71.19 -16.81 21.31
C LEU A 495 -71.46 -17.77 20.15
N ASN A 496 -72.39 -18.71 20.31
CA ASN A 496 -72.76 -19.65 19.25
C ASN A 496 -73.34 -18.92 18.02
N LYS A 497 -74.16 -17.90 18.24
CA LYS A 497 -74.70 -17.04 17.18
C LYS A 497 -73.60 -16.25 16.48
N ALA A 498 -72.63 -15.72 17.22
CA ALA A 498 -71.48 -15.01 16.64
C ALA A 498 -70.62 -15.94 15.78
N VAL A 499 -70.32 -17.15 16.26
CA VAL A 499 -69.59 -18.18 15.50
C VAL A 499 -70.33 -18.54 14.21
N GLY A 500 -71.64 -18.82 14.29
CA GLY A 500 -72.45 -19.17 13.13
C GLY A 500 -72.47 -18.05 12.07
N ASN A 501 -72.58 -16.80 12.49
CA ASN A 501 -72.57 -15.65 11.58
C ASN A 501 -71.20 -15.45 10.92
N TYR A 502 -70.12 -15.61 11.69
CA TYR A 502 -68.75 -15.48 11.18
C TYR A 502 -68.43 -16.55 10.14
N ILE A 503 -68.84 -17.80 10.37
CA ILE A 503 -68.68 -18.90 9.41
C ILE A 503 -69.44 -18.61 8.11
N LYS A 504 -70.71 -18.18 8.21
CA LYS A 504 -71.51 -17.81 7.03
C LYS A 504 -70.89 -16.66 6.23
N GLN A 505 -70.29 -15.69 6.91
CA GLN A 505 -69.58 -14.59 6.26
C GLN A 505 -68.31 -15.07 5.55
N LYS A 506 -67.55 -15.97 6.17
CA LYS A 506 -66.35 -16.58 5.57
C LYS A 506 -66.69 -17.39 4.31
N GLU A 507 -67.78 -18.14 4.33
CA GLU A 507 -68.24 -18.91 3.16
C GLU A 507 -68.75 -17.99 2.02
N ARG A 508 -69.41 -16.87 2.34
CA ARG A 508 -69.80 -15.85 1.34
C ARG A 508 -68.60 -15.14 0.70
N GLN A 509 -67.48 -15.01 1.42
CA GLN A 509 -66.24 -14.45 0.86
C GLN A 509 -65.51 -15.45 -0.05
N LYS A 510 -65.70 -16.76 0.15
CA LYS A 510 -65.15 -17.80 -0.75
C LYS A 510 -65.93 -17.92 -2.07
N MET A 511 -67.23 -17.64 -2.09
CA MET A 511 -68.07 -17.69 -3.29
C MET A 511 -68.15 -16.35 -4.05
N LYS A 512 -67.00 -15.76 -4.40
CA LYS A 512 -66.94 -14.80 -5.52
C LYS A 512 -66.51 -15.55 -6.78
N PRO A 513 -67.20 -15.42 -7.93
CA PRO A 513 -66.73 -16.04 -9.17
C PRO A 513 -65.41 -15.41 -9.57
N ILE A 514 -64.40 -16.23 -9.86
CA ILE A 514 -63.14 -15.79 -10.46
C ILE A 514 -63.46 -15.42 -11.91
N THR A 515 -63.28 -14.15 -12.27
CA THR A 515 -63.32 -13.71 -13.67
C THR A 515 -62.16 -14.34 -14.45
N SER A 516 -62.34 -14.69 -15.73
CA SER A 516 -61.35 -15.40 -16.57
C SER A 516 -59.94 -14.78 -16.56
N ASP A 517 -59.85 -13.47 -16.35
CA ASP A 517 -58.59 -12.74 -16.32
C ASP A 517 -57.72 -13.10 -15.10
N CYS A 518 -58.33 -13.47 -13.98
CA CYS A 518 -57.62 -13.85 -12.75
C CYS A 518 -57.08 -15.28 -12.82
N GLU A 519 -57.79 -16.22 -13.46
CA GLU A 519 -57.25 -17.56 -13.75
C GLU A 519 -56.05 -17.52 -14.68
N THR A 520 -56.08 -16.63 -15.67
CA THR A 520 -54.98 -16.47 -16.63
C THR A 520 -53.75 -15.88 -15.93
N SER A 521 -53.94 -14.85 -15.09
CA SER A 521 -52.86 -14.23 -14.29
C SER A 521 -52.23 -15.21 -13.30
N LEU A 522 -53.04 -16.01 -12.60
CA LEU A 522 -52.55 -17.00 -11.63
C LEU A 522 -51.81 -18.17 -12.31
N ARG A 523 -52.21 -18.56 -13.53
CA ARG A 523 -51.44 -19.54 -14.32
C ARG A 523 -50.08 -18.97 -14.72
N GLN A 524 -50.05 -17.72 -15.15
CA GLN A 524 -48.82 -17.06 -15.57
C GLN A 524 -47.84 -16.88 -14.40
N GLU A 525 -48.32 -16.45 -13.22
CA GLU A 525 -47.49 -16.38 -12.00
C GLU A 525 -46.97 -17.76 -11.57
N ASN A 526 -47.78 -18.81 -11.68
CA ASN A 526 -47.34 -20.17 -11.35
C ASN A 526 -46.29 -20.71 -12.34
N GLU A 527 -46.39 -20.37 -13.62
CA GLU A 527 -45.37 -20.70 -14.62
C GLU A 527 -44.06 -19.95 -14.35
N GLU A 528 -44.11 -18.67 -14.01
CA GLU A 528 -42.94 -17.88 -13.62
C GLU A 528 -42.27 -18.41 -12.34
N LEU A 529 -43.07 -18.83 -11.36
CA LEU A 529 -42.57 -19.49 -10.14
C LEU A 529 -41.94 -20.84 -10.45
N CYS A 530 -42.50 -21.61 -11.38
CA CYS A 530 -41.94 -22.89 -11.81
C CYS A 530 -40.57 -22.72 -12.48
N ILE A 531 -40.44 -21.73 -13.37
CA ILE A 531 -39.16 -21.38 -14.01
C ILE A 531 -38.16 -20.89 -12.96
N SER A 532 -38.58 -20.02 -12.05
CA SER A 532 -37.72 -19.50 -10.97
C SER A 532 -37.21 -20.61 -10.05
N LYS A 533 -38.05 -21.60 -9.75
CA LYS A 533 -37.67 -22.78 -8.96
C LYS A 533 -36.60 -23.61 -9.68
N GLN A 534 -36.78 -23.90 -10.96
CA GLN A 534 -35.79 -24.66 -11.75
C GLN A 534 -34.43 -23.94 -11.83
N VAL A 535 -34.45 -22.60 -11.99
CA VAL A 535 -33.23 -21.79 -11.98
C VAL A 535 -32.54 -21.84 -10.61
N LEU A 536 -33.31 -21.86 -9.52
CA LEU A 536 -32.75 -21.95 -8.17
C LEU A 536 -32.15 -23.33 -7.90
N GLU A 537 -32.81 -24.41 -8.33
CA GLU A 537 -32.34 -25.79 -8.22
C GLU A 537 -31.00 -25.95 -8.96
N LYS A 538 -30.89 -25.42 -10.18
CA LYS A 538 -29.63 -25.42 -10.93
C LYS A 538 -28.51 -24.67 -10.22
N LYS A 539 -28.80 -23.51 -9.62
CA LYS A 539 -27.81 -22.76 -8.83
C LYS A 539 -27.35 -23.51 -7.59
N ILE A 540 -28.24 -24.28 -6.95
CA ILE A 540 -27.88 -25.12 -5.80
C ILE A 540 -26.93 -26.22 -6.24
N GLU A 541 -27.18 -26.84 -7.39
CA GLU A 541 -26.30 -27.88 -7.96
C GLU A 541 -24.92 -27.33 -8.32
N GLU A 542 -24.84 -26.15 -8.96
CA GLU A 542 -23.57 -25.45 -9.23
C GLU A 542 -22.80 -25.10 -7.95
N LEU A 543 -23.49 -24.74 -6.87
CA LEU A 543 -22.86 -24.46 -5.57
C LEU A 543 -22.32 -25.72 -4.89
N LEU A 544 -22.99 -26.87 -5.06
CA LEU A 544 -22.52 -28.15 -4.55
C LEU A 544 -21.26 -28.62 -5.28
N GLU A 545 -21.21 -28.48 -6.60
CA GLU A 545 -20.01 -28.78 -7.39
C GLU A 545 -18.83 -27.88 -6.99
N LEU A 546 -19.08 -26.57 -6.80
CA LEU A 546 -18.06 -25.65 -6.29
C LEU A 546 -17.56 -26.07 -4.91
N GLN A 547 -18.45 -26.50 -4.01
CA GLN A 547 -18.07 -26.96 -2.68
C GLN A 547 -17.17 -28.21 -2.75
N GLU A 548 -17.44 -29.16 -3.64
CA GLU A 548 -16.57 -30.32 -3.86
C GLU A 548 -15.21 -29.92 -4.42
N GLN A 549 -15.17 -28.96 -5.35
CA GLN A 549 -13.90 -28.43 -5.88
C GLN A 549 -13.07 -27.76 -4.78
N TYR A 550 -13.68 -26.97 -3.90
CA TYR A 550 -12.98 -26.35 -2.77
C TYR A 550 -12.42 -27.41 -1.80
N LYS A 551 -13.18 -28.46 -1.48
CA LYS A 551 -12.70 -29.57 -0.64
C LYS A 551 -11.52 -30.30 -1.29
N SER A 552 -11.59 -30.58 -2.59
CA SER A 552 -10.48 -31.20 -3.33
C SER A 552 -9.22 -30.33 -3.30
N ARG A 553 -9.38 -29.02 -3.47
CA ARG A 553 -8.27 -28.05 -3.43
C ARG A 553 -7.66 -27.91 -2.04
N GLU A 554 -8.48 -27.96 -0.98
CA GLU A 554 -8.00 -27.96 0.41
C GLU A 554 -7.12 -29.18 0.69
N VAL A 555 -7.58 -30.39 0.30
CA VAL A 555 -6.80 -31.63 0.45
C VAL A 555 -5.48 -31.58 -0.33
N ALA A 556 -5.50 -31.04 -1.55
CA ALA A 556 -4.29 -30.87 -2.36
C ALA A 556 -3.28 -29.90 -1.71
N MET A 557 -3.77 -28.83 -1.09
CA MET A 557 -2.95 -27.86 -0.38
C MET A 557 -2.31 -28.46 0.87
N THR A 558 -3.06 -29.23 1.65
CA THR A 558 -2.53 -29.91 2.85
C THR A 558 -1.41 -30.89 2.50
N ARG A 559 -1.58 -31.69 1.43
CA ARG A 559 -0.54 -32.62 0.96
C ARG A 559 0.73 -31.88 0.50
N SER A 560 0.58 -30.78 -0.23
CA SER A 560 1.73 -29.95 -0.64
C SER A 560 2.45 -29.32 0.54
N LEU A 561 1.71 -28.95 1.59
CA LEU A 561 2.29 -28.42 2.82
C LEU A 561 3.10 -29.49 3.56
N GLU A 562 2.59 -30.72 3.66
CA GLU A 562 3.31 -31.86 4.24
C GLU A 562 4.61 -32.16 3.49
N GLU A 563 4.57 -32.25 2.16
CA GLU A 563 5.76 -32.44 1.32
C GLU A 563 6.80 -31.32 1.50
N SER A 564 6.33 -30.07 1.67
CA SER A 564 7.23 -28.95 1.94
C SER A 564 7.84 -29.03 3.34
N GLY A 565 7.08 -29.52 4.33
CA GLY A 565 7.56 -29.77 5.68
C GLY A 565 8.68 -30.81 5.72
N GLU A 566 8.55 -31.91 4.98
CA GLU A 566 9.59 -32.92 4.84
C GLU A 566 10.88 -32.39 4.19
N LYS A 567 10.77 -31.49 3.20
CA LYS A 567 11.93 -30.83 2.61
C LYS A 567 12.63 -29.90 3.60
N VAL A 568 11.86 -29.20 4.43
CA VAL A 568 12.40 -28.32 5.47
C VAL A 568 13.12 -29.13 6.55
N THR A 569 12.61 -30.29 6.95
CA THR A 569 13.31 -31.15 7.92
C THR A 569 14.61 -31.70 7.33
N GLN A 570 14.62 -32.16 6.08
CA GLN A 570 15.85 -32.60 5.39
C GLN A 570 16.91 -31.49 5.30
N LEU A 571 16.49 -30.26 4.99
CA LEU A 571 17.38 -29.09 4.97
C LEU A 571 17.90 -28.77 6.37
N SER A 572 17.06 -28.87 7.41
CA SER A 572 17.45 -28.65 8.80
C SER A 572 18.52 -29.65 9.24
N ASP A 573 18.36 -30.93 8.91
CA ASP A 573 19.33 -31.98 9.23
C ASP A 573 20.67 -31.75 8.49
N SER A 574 20.60 -31.34 7.22
CA SER A 574 21.80 -30.97 6.45
C SER A 574 22.53 -29.78 7.08
N VAL A 575 21.80 -28.75 7.53
CA VAL A 575 22.38 -27.60 8.22
C VAL A 575 23.01 -28.01 9.55
N ALA A 576 22.39 -28.92 10.30
CA ALA A 576 22.95 -29.44 11.54
C ALA A 576 24.25 -30.22 11.30
N PHE A 577 24.29 -31.03 10.24
CA PHE A 577 25.50 -31.73 9.79
C PHE A 577 26.62 -30.77 9.38
N PHE A 578 26.32 -29.73 8.59
CA PHE A 578 27.35 -28.74 8.26
C PHE A 578 27.87 -27.99 9.49
N LYS A 579 26.98 -27.67 10.45
CA LYS A 579 27.38 -27.05 11.72
C LYS A 579 28.31 -27.94 12.55
N SER A 580 28.18 -29.27 12.49
CA SER A 580 29.06 -30.17 13.24
C SER A 580 30.46 -30.27 12.62
N ILE A 581 30.61 -30.05 11.31
CA ILE A 581 31.91 -30.13 10.60
C ILE A 581 32.73 -28.83 10.72
N ILE A 582 32.06 -27.68 10.79
CA ILE A 582 32.72 -26.35 10.84
C ILE A 582 33.82 -26.25 11.93
N PRO A 583 33.64 -26.73 13.17
CA PRO A 583 34.67 -26.66 14.21
C PRO A 583 35.95 -27.42 13.84
N ASP A 584 35.82 -28.61 13.27
CA ASP A 584 36.97 -29.44 12.89
C ASP A 584 37.74 -28.80 11.73
N THR A 585 37.02 -28.22 10.76
CA THR A 585 37.65 -27.49 9.65
C THR A 585 38.37 -26.24 10.17
N LYS A 586 37.77 -25.49 11.10
CA LYS A 586 38.44 -24.34 11.74
C LYS A 586 39.71 -24.75 12.48
N LYS A 587 39.68 -25.89 13.18
CA LYS A 587 40.86 -26.43 13.87
C LYS A 587 41.97 -26.81 12.89
N ALA A 588 41.62 -27.41 11.75
CA ALA A 588 42.58 -27.74 10.70
C ALA A 588 43.21 -26.48 10.08
N ILE A 589 42.40 -25.45 9.78
CA ILE A 589 42.89 -24.15 9.27
C ILE A 589 43.86 -23.50 10.25
N ALA A 590 43.49 -23.41 11.54
CA ALA A 590 44.37 -22.83 12.56
C ALA A 590 45.69 -23.62 12.73
N SER A 591 45.69 -24.92 12.48
CA SER A 591 46.91 -25.73 12.48
C SER A 591 47.79 -25.47 11.24
N ALA A 592 47.16 -25.25 10.08
CA ALA A 592 47.85 -24.91 8.85
C ALA A 592 48.49 -23.51 8.94
N GLU A 593 47.77 -22.52 9.47
CA GLU A 593 48.26 -21.16 9.72
C GLU A 593 49.54 -21.18 10.57
N LYS A 594 49.54 -21.92 11.70
CA LYS A 594 50.75 -22.09 12.53
C LYS A 594 51.94 -22.69 11.79
N SER A 595 51.67 -23.59 10.85
CA SER A 595 52.73 -24.22 10.04
C SER A 595 53.29 -23.26 9.00
N ILE A 596 52.44 -22.41 8.42
CA ILE A 596 52.82 -21.36 7.48
C ILE A 596 53.66 -20.30 8.19
N ASP A 597 53.24 -19.81 9.36
CA ASP A 597 54.02 -18.84 10.16
C ASP A 597 55.43 -19.36 10.47
N LEU A 598 55.55 -20.66 10.79
CA LEU A 598 56.85 -21.28 11.04
C LEU A 598 57.73 -21.32 9.78
N LEU A 599 57.12 -21.54 8.61
CA LEU A 599 57.82 -21.53 7.33
C LEU A 599 58.26 -20.12 6.92
N GLU A 600 57.40 -19.12 7.09
CA GLU A 600 57.73 -17.71 6.81
C GLU A 600 58.92 -17.25 7.65
N ASN A 601 58.94 -17.59 8.94
CA ASN A 601 60.08 -17.30 9.81
C ASN A 601 61.39 -17.95 9.33
N LYS A 602 61.33 -19.19 8.81
CA LYS A 602 62.50 -19.86 8.23
C LYS A 602 62.95 -19.20 6.93
N CYS A 603 62.01 -18.78 6.07
CA CYS A 603 62.32 -18.05 4.84
C CYS A 603 63.02 -16.73 5.15
N GLN A 604 62.52 -15.96 6.12
CA GLN A 604 63.13 -14.69 6.53
C GLN A 604 64.58 -14.88 7.01
N HIS A 605 64.84 -15.93 7.80
CA HIS A 605 66.19 -16.24 8.25
C HIS A 605 67.15 -16.56 7.10
N LEU A 606 66.66 -17.28 6.08
CA LEU A 606 67.45 -17.57 4.88
C LEU A 606 67.72 -16.31 4.06
N GLU A 607 66.75 -15.40 3.92
CA GLU A 607 66.94 -14.10 3.26
C GLU A 607 68.01 -13.24 3.94
N ASP A 608 68.05 -13.23 5.27
CA ASP A 608 69.08 -12.53 6.06
C ASP A 608 70.48 -13.11 5.80
N ILE A 609 70.58 -14.45 5.73
CA ILE A 609 71.83 -15.15 5.41
C ILE A 609 72.30 -14.80 3.99
N ILE A 610 71.39 -14.82 3.01
CA ILE A 610 71.68 -14.46 1.62
C ILE A 610 72.18 -13.02 1.57
N SER A 611 71.44 -12.08 2.19
CA SER A 611 71.81 -10.67 2.26
C SER A 611 73.17 -10.43 2.93
N ALA A 612 73.52 -11.21 3.95
CA ALA A 612 74.83 -11.16 4.58
C ALA A 612 75.96 -11.68 3.67
N LYS A 613 75.69 -12.73 2.89
CA LYS A 613 76.64 -13.28 1.92
C LYS A 613 76.85 -12.32 0.74
N ASP A 614 75.78 -11.72 0.21
CA ASP A 614 75.87 -10.75 -0.88
C ASP A 614 76.71 -9.54 -0.50
N ARG A 615 76.52 -9.01 0.72
CA ARG A 615 77.39 -7.93 1.24
C ARG A 615 78.86 -8.33 1.30
N LYS A 616 79.17 -9.56 1.70
CA LYS A 616 80.56 -10.07 1.70
C LYS A 616 81.13 -10.20 0.30
N ILE A 617 80.32 -10.66 -0.66
CA ILE A 617 80.72 -10.77 -2.07
C ILE A 617 81.04 -9.38 -2.63
N ILE A 618 80.17 -8.39 -2.42
CA ILE A 618 80.39 -7.01 -2.84
C ILE A 618 81.70 -6.46 -2.24
N ALA A 619 81.92 -6.65 -0.94
CA ALA A 619 83.14 -6.19 -0.27
C ALA A 619 84.42 -6.84 -0.85
N LEU A 620 84.38 -8.14 -1.19
CA LEU A 620 85.48 -8.84 -1.85
C LEU A 620 85.72 -8.31 -3.26
N VAL A 621 84.66 -8.07 -4.03
CA VAL A 621 84.74 -7.49 -5.37
C VAL A 621 85.37 -6.09 -5.34
N ASP A 622 84.97 -5.23 -4.39
CA ASP A 622 85.56 -3.90 -4.20
C ASP A 622 87.05 -3.97 -3.83
N GLN A 623 87.45 -4.98 -3.03
CA GLN A 623 88.85 -5.23 -2.69
C GLN A 623 89.68 -5.64 -3.91
N ILE A 624 89.14 -6.50 -4.78
CA ILE A 624 89.79 -6.92 -6.03
C ILE A 624 89.97 -5.72 -6.96
N LEU A 625 88.95 -4.87 -7.10
CA LEU A 625 88.99 -3.66 -7.93
C LEU A 625 90.02 -2.63 -7.44
N LYS A 626 90.29 -2.54 -6.13
CA LYS A 626 91.33 -1.66 -5.58
C LYS A 626 92.77 -2.09 -5.90
N HIS A 627 93.00 -3.32 -6.36
CA HIS A 627 94.35 -3.85 -6.65
C HIS A 627 94.66 -3.94 -8.15
N SER A 628 93.69 -3.62 -9.02
CA SER A 628 93.91 -3.44 -10.45
C SER A 628 94.20 -1.97 -10.75
N ASP A 629 95.48 -1.60 -10.82
CA ASP A 629 95.87 -0.30 -11.35
C ASP A 629 95.60 -0.28 -12.86
N ALA A 630 94.52 0.39 -13.27
CA ALA A 630 94.05 0.43 -14.65
C ALA A 630 95.03 1.10 -15.64
N THR A 631 96.14 1.64 -15.11
CA THR A 631 97.25 2.22 -15.88
C THR A 631 98.36 1.22 -16.19
N ILE A 632 98.39 0.04 -15.54
CA ILE A 632 99.40 -1.00 -15.75
C ILE A 632 98.79 -2.14 -16.55
N GLU A 633 99.49 -2.56 -17.61
CA GLU A 633 99.02 -3.67 -18.43
C GLU A 633 98.92 -4.97 -17.60
N PRO A 634 97.74 -5.61 -17.57
CA PRO A 634 97.53 -6.81 -16.77
C PRO A 634 98.31 -8.01 -17.34
N LYS A 635 98.77 -8.92 -16.47
CA LYS A 635 99.48 -10.15 -16.89
C LYS A 635 98.62 -11.08 -17.75
N THR A 636 97.30 -11.04 -17.55
CA THR A 636 96.32 -11.86 -18.25
C THR A 636 95.10 -10.99 -18.51
N TYR A 637 94.63 -10.93 -19.75
CA TYR A 637 93.43 -10.16 -20.10
C TYR A 637 92.18 -10.94 -19.69
N SER A 638 91.26 -10.28 -19.00
CA SER A 638 89.99 -10.86 -18.54
C SER A 638 89.00 -11.10 -19.68
N SER A 639 89.16 -10.39 -20.81
CA SER A 639 88.33 -10.55 -22.00
C SER A 639 89.09 -10.23 -23.29
N ASN A 640 88.55 -10.69 -24.42
CA ASN A 640 89.12 -10.38 -25.73
C ASN A 640 89.01 -8.88 -26.07
N SER A 641 87.99 -8.19 -25.53
CA SER A 641 87.81 -6.74 -25.65
C SER A 641 88.90 -5.97 -24.90
N GLU A 642 89.24 -6.40 -23.68
CA GLU A 642 90.33 -5.81 -22.90
C GLU A 642 91.70 -6.00 -23.57
N ARG A 643 91.96 -7.20 -24.12
CA ARG A 643 93.17 -7.48 -24.93
C ARG A 643 93.28 -6.52 -26.11
N LYS A 644 92.20 -6.32 -26.88
CA LYS A 644 92.18 -5.38 -28.02
C LYS A 644 92.41 -3.93 -27.57
N LEU A 645 91.85 -3.53 -26.43
CA LEU A 645 92.04 -2.19 -25.88
C LEU A 645 93.50 -1.93 -25.49
N TRP A 646 94.15 -2.87 -24.80
CA TRP A 646 95.56 -2.76 -24.45
C TRP A 646 96.50 -2.84 -25.67
N ALA A 647 96.15 -3.65 -26.67
CA ALA A 647 96.88 -3.67 -27.95
C ALA A 647 96.78 -2.32 -28.68
N LYS A 648 95.60 -1.68 -28.68
CA LYS A 648 95.42 -0.33 -29.24
C LYS A 648 96.24 0.71 -28.49
N ARG A 649 96.16 0.73 -27.15
CA ARG A 649 96.96 1.64 -26.29
C ARG A 649 98.47 1.46 -26.51
N ARG A 650 98.94 0.22 -26.68
CA ARG A 650 100.36 -0.08 -26.96
C ARG A 650 100.76 0.51 -28.31
N SER A 651 99.95 0.33 -29.36
CA SER A 651 100.23 0.95 -30.66
C SER A 651 100.22 2.47 -30.58
N GLU A 652 99.22 3.07 -29.92
CA GLU A 652 99.14 4.53 -29.73
C GLU A 652 100.36 5.11 -28.99
N SER A 653 100.93 4.36 -28.04
CA SER A 653 102.12 4.78 -27.28
C SER A 653 103.41 4.89 -28.10
N GLU A 654 103.47 4.30 -29.30
CA GLU A 654 104.64 4.41 -30.18
C GLU A 654 104.79 5.81 -30.79
N TYR A 655 103.71 6.61 -30.82
CA TYR A 655 103.69 7.93 -31.46
C TYR A 655 103.02 9.02 -30.61
N ASP A 656 102.35 8.68 -29.49
CA ASP A 656 101.79 9.64 -28.53
C ASP A 656 102.49 9.56 -27.16
N LEU A 657 103.30 10.59 -26.88
CA LEU A 657 104.07 10.72 -25.64
C LEU A 657 103.19 10.84 -24.37
N GLU A 658 101.95 11.31 -24.48
CA GLU A 658 101.03 11.36 -23.34
C GLU A 658 100.51 9.97 -22.99
N VAL A 659 100.30 9.10 -23.98
CA VAL A 659 99.90 7.70 -23.77
C VAL A 659 101.05 6.91 -23.13
N GLN A 660 102.30 7.17 -23.55
CA GLN A 660 103.49 6.52 -22.98
C GLN A 660 103.73 6.89 -21.50
N LYS A 661 103.42 8.13 -21.09
CA LYS A 661 103.52 8.54 -19.68
C LYS A 661 102.39 8.00 -18.81
N LYS A 662 101.21 7.80 -19.41
CA LYS A 662 99.99 7.44 -18.68
C LYS A 662 99.82 5.94 -18.46
N TYR A 663 100.43 5.09 -19.29
CA TYR A 663 100.26 3.64 -19.22
C TYR A 663 101.60 2.91 -19.15
N THR A 664 101.70 1.92 -18.25
CA THR A 664 102.88 1.07 -18.11
C THR A 664 102.63 -0.27 -18.81
N PHE A 665 103.33 -0.51 -19.92
CA PHE A 665 103.24 -1.76 -20.68
C PHE A 665 104.26 -2.78 -20.19
N ARG A 666 103.94 -4.08 -20.26
CA ARG A 666 104.89 -5.14 -19.89
C ARG A 666 105.70 -5.59 -21.12
N ASP A 667 107.00 -5.81 -20.93
CA ASP A 667 107.88 -6.35 -21.97
C ASP A 667 107.62 -7.84 -22.20
N LEU A 668 107.38 -8.20 -23.47
CA LEU A 668 107.23 -9.59 -23.92
C LEU A 668 108.62 -10.20 -24.16
N ALA A 669 109.38 -10.46 -23.08
CA ALA A 669 110.62 -11.21 -23.13
C ALA A 669 110.55 -12.40 -22.17
N GLY A 670 110.37 -13.61 -22.74
CA GLY A 670 110.34 -14.89 -22.02
C GLY A 670 109.09 -15.68 -22.37
N LYS A 671 109.25 -16.64 -23.29
CA LYS A 671 108.23 -17.63 -23.68
C LYS A 671 107.81 -18.51 -22.50
#